data_AF-A0A2G7G2L3-F1
#
_entry.id   AF-A0A2G7G2L3-F1
#
_cell.length_a   1.000
_cell.length_b   1.000
_cell.length_c   1.000
_cell.angle_alpha   90.00
_cell.angle_beta   90.00
_cell.angle_gamma   90.00
#
_symmetry.space_group_name_H-M   'P 1'
#
loop_
_entity.id
_entity.type
_entity.pdbx_description
1 polymer ?
#
loop_
_entity_poly.entity_id
_entity_poly.type
_entity_poly.pdbx_seq_one_letter_code
_entity_poly.pdbx_strand_id
1 'polypeptide(L)'
;MGAEIIRQDCKGKMKVVKGNPGKISQGSSTSLEATPTYCRETHESNDRQRDIKSLGPHSKSDNKHHNGESEVSHNTLNDEQDNTVLHDKPNGEQREQSRQQGQSIDTSLNPPESDPPTKPDLWQRAFDDLEPEKQQLIKSIPMPKYNKTIECNDVKLNPDTVARLKALSGVVETVKTQYEIDQEKSRIKEPAQKIVKAVLSFQDFIQAAVTFDPTGHATSVWAVVSVGLTRRLKLTQNYRSQKMAWLESCAFLTDILIRYSFVEDEYQKDSNTDEHVETALVQVYVAVLTFAALVQSLSNRGRAVWIWKSMSGDSLSELQKSIDGAESHLDRWLQIIDRREHRERENRLLETADKMLTKVDYVLDSVNEVHDKIVLAELKVAEEAHYNAYTGEEYQECLQETRTELLEDIKSWATDPDRQAVFWLQGMAGTGKSTVSRTVARWLDDEALLGGSFFFKKGGTDREDAKRLFTTLTKQITERLPPHLQQPIKRAIRDSRDIGSSNPQEQFNELLFKPLKSLNLGLRTPLILVAVIDALDECQVPADVAAFLSTLPKLSDMKDVQLRMFITSRPEPPVVKGFRQINKDEIILHQIKRSTIDHDISIFLRQKLNKIQYDYELPQNWPGDKNFKALVDMAVPLFIYAATIYRFINCDGELPDARLQAILSSRSSNKMEKIDSEYSKLTEIYFPVLEHIVLQKRPKELEAWMDDFRRIVGAIVLLYSPLSAVSLAKLICFDKVKVQGRLSSLQSVVSVPKDCDAPIQLLHLSFREFLVDRSASGRFWINERAGNTQLAEDCLQCMRQQLHRDICHLSHPGVKKNEIEKGILERYISPELRYACRYWIRHLENSEPSAIDWTLLEDFLRSHFLHWLEVMSLFGWISETIHNITVLQSLEKIKSSWLAAFLHDAKRFVLKNVQIADTAPLQIYYAGLVFTPQMSIVRKEFEAEFPTCICQLPRVEQRWGAELQTLEGHSGWVNSVAFSPDGRLVASGSDDQSVRLWDPATGTLQQTLEGCLDRIN
;
A
#
# COMPACT_ATOMS: atom_id res chain seq x y z
N MET A 1 -28.63 -44.35 7.24
CA MET A 1 -28.93 -45.57 6.45
C MET A 1 -27.60 -46.26 6.16
N GLY A 2 -27.46 -47.56 6.44
CA GLY A 2 -26.21 -48.30 6.21
C GLY A 2 -25.98 -48.59 4.72
N ALA A 3 -24.74 -48.42 4.25
CA ALA A 3 -24.34 -48.85 2.90
C ALA A 3 -23.77 -50.28 2.97
N GLU A 4 -24.43 -51.20 2.28
CA GLU A 4 -23.93 -52.53 1.95
C GLU A 4 -22.83 -52.42 0.89
N ILE A 5 -21.64 -52.97 1.16
CA ILE A 5 -20.61 -53.15 0.11
C ILE A 5 -20.88 -54.49 -0.57
N ILE A 6 -21.18 -54.43 -1.87
CA ILE A 6 -21.20 -55.59 -2.76
C ILE A 6 -19.84 -55.64 -3.48
N ARG A 7 -19.11 -56.75 -3.34
CA ARG A 7 -17.96 -57.07 -4.21
C ARG A 7 -18.33 -58.20 -5.15
N GLN A 8 -17.88 -58.09 -6.40
CA GLN A 8 -18.04 -59.07 -7.46
C GLN A 8 -16.64 -59.60 -7.81
N ASP A 9 -16.40 -60.90 -7.63
CA ASP A 9 -15.12 -61.53 -8.00
C ASP A 9 -15.12 -61.98 -9.48
N CYS A 10 -13.92 -62.22 -10.02
CA CYS A 10 -13.58 -62.48 -11.43
C CYS A 10 -14.25 -63.71 -12.11
N LYS A 11 -15.30 -64.29 -11.52
CA LYS A 11 -16.19 -65.28 -12.16
C LYS A 11 -17.67 -64.86 -12.18
N GLY A 12 -18.00 -63.60 -11.89
CA GLY A 12 -19.34 -63.05 -12.11
C GLY A 12 -20.41 -63.49 -11.12
N LYS A 13 -20.09 -63.70 -9.83
CA LYS A 13 -21.10 -63.88 -8.76
C LYS A 13 -20.92 -62.85 -7.65
N MET A 14 -22.01 -62.18 -7.26
CA MET A 14 -22.08 -61.17 -6.18
C MET A 14 -22.35 -61.83 -4.81
N LYS A 15 -21.70 -61.35 -3.75
CA LYS A 15 -22.07 -61.61 -2.34
C LYS A 15 -22.01 -60.32 -1.51
N VAL A 16 -22.97 -60.18 -0.59
CA VAL A 16 -23.15 -59.02 0.31
C VAL A 16 -22.74 -59.44 1.73
N VAL A 17 -21.93 -58.64 2.44
CA VAL A 17 -21.58 -58.86 3.85
C VAL A 17 -21.75 -57.57 4.65
N LYS A 18 -22.57 -57.61 5.71
CA LYS A 18 -22.82 -56.55 6.70
C LYS A 18 -22.02 -56.82 7.98
N GLY A 19 -21.46 -55.80 8.63
CA GLY A 19 -20.91 -55.92 9.98
C GLY A 19 -20.67 -54.59 10.69
N ASN A 20 -21.25 -54.47 11.89
CA ASN A 20 -21.02 -53.47 12.96
C ASN A 20 -21.36 -54.20 14.29
N PRO A 21 -21.01 -53.75 15.51
CA PRO A 21 -19.86 -52.98 16.04
C PRO A 21 -19.20 -53.63 17.31
N GLY A 22 -17.95 -53.26 17.63
CA GLY A 22 -17.31 -53.20 18.98
C GLY A 22 -17.26 -54.39 19.97
N LYS A 23 -16.05 -54.88 20.33
CA LYS A 23 -15.49 -55.05 21.71
C LYS A 23 -14.26 -55.99 21.75
N ILE A 24 -13.18 -55.47 22.35
CA ILE A 24 -12.29 -56.02 23.41
C ILE A 24 -11.63 -57.42 23.26
N SER A 25 -10.29 -57.39 23.45
CA SER A 25 -9.37 -58.33 24.14
C SER A 25 -8.59 -59.45 23.42
N GLN A 26 -7.26 -59.34 23.61
CA GLN A 26 -6.27 -60.33 24.08
C GLN A 26 -5.88 -61.58 23.25
N GLY A 27 -4.55 -61.71 23.07
CA GLY A 27 -3.78 -62.96 22.95
C GLY A 27 -3.74 -63.55 21.53
N SER A 28 -2.64 -64.04 20.96
CA SER A 28 -1.31 -64.36 21.48
C SER A 28 -0.34 -64.60 20.31
N SER A 29 0.93 -64.25 20.52
CA SER A 29 2.20 -64.79 19.96
C SER A 29 2.09 -65.97 18.97
N THR A 30 2.82 -65.96 17.85
CA THR A 30 4.25 -66.35 17.74
C THR A 30 4.94 -65.60 16.58
N SER A 31 5.93 -64.74 16.84
CA SER A 31 7.38 -64.99 16.78
C SER A 31 7.95 -65.39 15.40
N LEU A 32 8.61 -64.44 14.74
CA LEU A 32 9.84 -64.67 13.98
C LEU A 32 10.68 -63.38 14.04
N GLU A 33 11.76 -63.48 14.80
CA GLU A 33 12.78 -62.46 15.04
C GLU A 33 13.63 -62.24 13.77
N ALA A 34 13.96 -60.98 13.48
CA ALA A 34 15.23 -60.59 12.88
C ALA A 34 15.56 -59.15 13.30
N THR A 35 16.73 -58.99 13.88
CA THR A 35 17.28 -57.86 14.63
C THR A 35 17.74 -56.69 13.75
N PRO A 36 17.83 -55.46 14.32
CA PRO A 36 18.33 -54.27 13.63
C PRO A 36 19.85 -54.14 13.78
N THR A 37 20.56 -53.85 12.70
CA THR A 37 21.99 -53.57 12.72
C THR A 37 22.21 -52.06 12.91
N TYR A 38 22.73 -51.73 14.09
CA TYR A 38 23.33 -50.45 14.46
C TYR A 38 24.66 -50.27 13.72
N CYS A 39 24.90 -49.10 13.10
CA CYS A 39 26.25 -48.61 12.84
C CYS A 39 26.47 -47.32 13.65
N ARG A 40 27.26 -47.47 14.71
CA ARG A 40 27.97 -46.40 15.43
C ARG A 40 29.15 -45.95 14.57
N GLU A 41 29.32 -44.65 14.39
CA GLU A 41 30.65 -44.05 14.29
C GLU A 41 30.86 -43.10 15.46
N THR A 42 32.05 -43.25 16.05
CA THR A 42 32.45 -42.81 17.38
C THR A 42 33.01 -41.40 17.37
N HIS A 43 32.61 -40.60 18.35
CA HIS A 43 33.32 -39.42 18.81
C HIS A 43 34.64 -39.82 19.48
N GLU A 44 35.74 -39.18 19.08
CA GLU A 44 36.87 -38.89 19.96
C GLU A 44 37.09 -37.38 20.00
N SER A 45 37.07 -36.86 21.22
CA SER A 45 37.38 -35.49 21.63
C SER A 45 38.85 -35.36 21.99
N ASN A 46 39.49 -34.26 21.61
CA ASN A 46 40.46 -33.54 22.47
C ASN A 46 40.82 -32.15 21.90
N ASP A 47 40.36 -31.12 22.61
CA ASP A 47 41.19 -30.10 23.27
C ASP A 47 42.38 -29.46 22.51
N ARG A 48 42.25 -28.18 22.11
CA ARG A 48 42.84 -27.02 22.84
C ARG A 48 42.83 -25.70 22.04
N GLN A 49 42.58 -24.65 22.81
CA GLN A 49 42.79 -23.22 22.56
C GLN A 49 44.15 -22.89 21.91
N ARG A 50 44.16 -21.87 21.03
CA ARG A 50 44.99 -20.67 21.20
C ARG A 50 44.61 -19.55 20.23
N ASP A 51 44.79 -18.35 20.78
CA ASP A 51 44.66 -16.99 20.24
C ASP A 51 45.23 -16.76 18.84
N ILE A 52 44.78 -15.68 18.18
CA ILE A 52 45.65 -14.60 17.67
C ILE A 52 44.83 -13.34 17.33
N LYS A 53 45.31 -12.20 17.85
CA LYS A 53 44.92 -10.82 17.56
C LYS A 53 45.69 -10.25 16.34
N SER A 54 45.16 -9.11 15.86
CA SER A 54 45.86 -7.92 15.31
C SER A 54 46.46 -7.94 13.90
N LEU A 55 45.82 -7.13 13.03
CA LEU A 55 46.32 -5.89 12.41
C LEU A 55 47.85 -5.71 12.23
N GLY A 56 48.26 -5.40 11.00
CA GLY A 56 49.30 -4.39 10.73
C GLY A 56 50.27 -4.67 9.56
N PRO A 57 50.90 -3.63 8.96
CA PRO A 57 51.20 -3.51 7.52
C PRO A 57 52.70 -3.41 7.15
N HIS A 58 53.02 -3.31 5.84
CA HIS A 58 54.19 -2.68 5.14
C HIS A 58 54.41 -3.41 3.78
N SER A 59 54.84 -2.85 2.63
CA SER A 59 55.59 -1.64 2.22
C SER A 59 55.49 -1.46 0.68
N LYS A 60 55.24 -0.25 0.16
CA LYS A 60 56.08 0.66 -0.68
C LYS A 60 56.88 0.11 -1.89
N SER A 61 56.60 0.66 -3.09
CA SER A 61 57.51 1.34 -4.07
C SER A 61 56.74 1.53 -5.39
N ASP A 62 56.38 2.74 -5.85
CA ASP A 62 57.11 3.86 -6.47
C ASP A 62 57.27 3.82 -8.02
N ASN A 63 56.88 4.96 -8.62
CA ASN A 63 57.30 5.59 -9.89
C ASN A 63 56.67 5.21 -11.26
N LYS A 64 55.91 6.15 -11.88
CA LYS A 64 56.44 7.25 -12.75
C LYS A 64 55.35 8.16 -13.38
N HIS A 65 55.74 9.42 -13.60
CA HIS A 65 55.06 10.58 -14.21
C HIS A 65 54.88 10.56 -15.75
N HIS A 66 53.87 11.32 -16.26
CA HIS A 66 53.95 12.52 -17.16
C HIS A 66 52.59 12.78 -17.87
N ASN A 67 51.93 13.92 -17.63
CA ASN A 67 51.94 15.21 -18.39
C ASN A 67 51.05 15.25 -19.66
N GLY A 68 50.21 16.29 -19.75
CA GLY A 68 49.57 16.74 -21.00
C GLY A 68 48.31 17.60 -20.81
N GLU A 69 48.51 18.92 -20.66
CA GLU A 69 47.50 19.99 -20.70
C GLU A 69 47.06 20.34 -22.14
N SER A 70 46.13 21.31 -22.23
CA SER A 70 45.73 22.21 -23.34
C SER A 70 44.55 21.76 -24.22
N GLU A 71 43.62 22.61 -24.65
CA GLU A 71 43.25 24.01 -24.40
C GLU A 71 41.92 24.29 -25.16
N VAL A 72 41.02 25.09 -24.57
CA VAL A 72 40.34 26.26 -25.18
C VAL A 72 39.23 26.01 -26.23
N SER A 73 38.02 26.50 -25.91
CA SER A 73 37.39 27.61 -26.66
C SER A 73 36.10 28.10 -25.99
N HIS A 74 36.10 29.39 -25.67
CA HIS A 74 34.96 30.26 -25.39
C HIS A 74 33.94 30.31 -26.54
N ASN A 75 32.66 30.53 -26.23
CA ASN A 75 31.99 31.77 -26.65
C ASN A 75 30.67 32.02 -25.91
N THR A 76 30.45 33.31 -25.72
CA THR A 76 29.51 33.99 -24.84
C THR A 76 28.61 34.90 -25.69
N LEU A 77 27.52 35.39 -25.07
CA LEU A 77 26.81 36.66 -25.30
C LEU A 77 25.65 36.73 -26.31
N ASN A 78 24.47 37.07 -25.78
CA ASN A 78 23.75 38.36 -25.94
C ASN A 78 22.35 38.19 -25.26
N ASP A 79 21.97 38.86 -24.15
CA ASP A 79 21.62 40.29 -23.97
C ASP A 79 20.73 40.82 -25.12
N GLU A 80 19.60 41.51 -24.94
CA GLU A 80 19.15 42.44 -23.91
C GLU A 80 17.70 42.93 -24.27
N GLN A 81 17.08 43.73 -23.39
CA GLN A 81 15.94 44.66 -23.58
C GLN A 81 14.48 44.18 -23.37
N ASP A 82 13.55 44.96 -22.83
CA ASP A 82 13.53 46.02 -21.80
C ASP A 82 12.05 46.42 -21.58
N ASN A 83 11.73 46.87 -20.36
CA ASN A 83 10.78 47.94 -20.01
C ASN A 83 9.21 47.80 -19.94
N THR A 84 8.74 47.93 -18.68
CA THR A 84 7.76 48.91 -18.11
C THR A 84 6.25 48.80 -18.39
N VAL A 85 5.38 48.55 -17.37
CA VAL A 85 4.75 49.45 -16.34
C VAL A 85 3.54 50.26 -16.86
N LEU A 86 2.38 50.14 -16.17
CA LEU A 86 1.35 51.15 -15.78
C LEU A 86 0.03 50.43 -15.37
N HIS A 87 -0.46 50.55 -14.12
CA HIS A 87 -1.49 51.50 -13.62
C HIS A 87 -2.80 51.50 -14.46
N ASP A 88 -4.03 51.40 -13.94
CA ASP A 88 -4.59 51.99 -12.72
C ASP A 88 -5.99 51.44 -12.34
N LYS A 89 -6.41 51.72 -11.10
CA LYS A 89 -7.78 51.63 -10.53
C LYS A 89 -8.77 52.62 -11.18
N PRO A 90 -10.06 52.57 -10.81
CA PRO A 90 -10.87 53.79 -10.70
C PRO A 90 -11.41 54.09 -9.29
N ASN A 91 -11.42 55.41 -9.02
CA ASN A 91 -12.04 56.22 -7.94
C ASN A 91 -13.60 56.10 -7.90
N GLY A 92 -14.39 56.66 -6.98
CA GLY A 92 -14.30 57.67 -5.90
C GLY A 92 -15.72 57.80 -5.28
N GLU A 93 -15.95 58.30 -4.06
CA GLU A 93 -16.25 59.70 -3.67
C GLU A 93 -16.34 59.74 -2.11
N GLN A 94 -15.64 60.65 -1.40
CA GLN A 94 -16.12 61.89 -0.72
C GLN A 94 -17.46 61.76 0.03
N ARG A 95 -17.70 62.20 1.28
CA ARG A 95 -17.20 63.22 2.26
C ARG A 95 -17.76 62.76 3.64
N GLU A 96 -17.23 63.09 4.83
CA GLU A 96 -17.43 64.37 5.55
C GLU A 96 -16.77 64.32 6.96
N GLN A 97 -16.61 65.49 7.58
CA GLN A 97 -15.77 65.85 8.73
C GLN A 97 -16.46 65.70 10.12
N SER A 98 -15.66 65.56 11.21
CA SER A 98 -15.81 66.17 12.58
C SER A 98 -14.92 65.42 13.61
N ARG A 99 -13.83 66.01 14.16
CA ARG A 99 -13.67 66.65 15.51
C ARG A 99 -13.89 65.66 16.70
N GLN A 100 -13.00 65.45 17.69
CA GLN A 100 -12.12 66.33 18.51
C GLN A 100 -10.89 65.52 19.05
N GLN A 101 -9.65 66.04 18.98
CA GLN A 101 -8.79 66.61 20.07
C GLN A 101 -8.55 65.71 21.31
N GLY A 102 -7.33 65.49 21.84
CA GLY A 102 -5.99 66.10 21.61
C GLY A 102 -4.84 65.12 21.97
N GLN A 103 -3.69 65.19 21.25
CA GLN A 103 -2.44 65.91 21.59
C GLN A 103 -1.63 65.25 22.73
N SER A 104 -0.55 64.52 22.44
CA SER A 104 0.84 64.91 22.04
C SER A 104 1.76 65.03 23.27
N ILE A 105 2.95 64.43 23.33
CA ILE A 105 4.25 64.92 22.80
C ILE A 105 5.24 63.75 23.00
N ASP A 106 5.95 63.20 22.00
CA ASP A 106 7.10 63.67 21.21
C ASP A 106 8.48 63.35 21.84
N THR A 107 9.51 63.33 20.97
CA THR A 107 10.97 63.09 21.15
C THR A 107 11.42 61.61 21.15
N SER A 108 11.96 61.06 20.04
CA SER A 108 13.19 61.35 19.27
C SER A 108 14.46 60.74 19.88
N LEU A 109 15.28 60.15 18.99
CA LEU A 109 16.69 59.74 19.11
C LEU A 109 16.94 58.25 19.39
N ASN A 110 17.08 57.47 18.32
CA ASN A 110 18.05 56.35 18.34
C ASN A 110 19.46 56.97 18.32
N PRO A 111 20.30 56.73 19.33
CA PRO A 111 21.72 57.09 19.29
C PRO A 111 22.49 56.09 18.39
N PRO A 112 23.71 56.44 17.95
CA PRO A 112 24.54 55.56 17.13
C PRO A 112 24.93 54.32 17.95
N GLU A 113 25.18 53.19 17.27
CA GLU A 113 25.82 52.01 17.84
C GLU A 113 27.07 52.44 18.63
N SER A 114 26.95 52.47 19.95
CA SER A 114 28.10 52.54 20.85
C SER A 114 28.74 51.16 20.81
N ASP A 115 30.00 51.09 20.37
CA ASP A 115 30.84 49.90 20.58
C ASP A 115 30.64 49.39 22.02
N PRO A 116 30.53 48.06 22.22
CA PRO A 116 30.24 47.50 23.54
C PRO A 116 31.26 48.02 24.57
N PRO A 117 30.83 48.29 25.82
CA PRO A 117 31.73 48.79 26.84
C PRO A 117 32.85 47.78 27.02
N THR A 118 34.04 48.12 26.53
CA THR A 118 35.23 47.28 26.66
C THR A 118 35.57 47.27 28.14
N LYS A 119 35.24 46.17 28.82
CA LYS A 119 35.63 45.93 30.22
C LYS A 119 37.16 46.15 30.35
N PRO A 120 37.63 46.76 31.45
CA PRO A 120 39.02 47.20 31.58
C PRO A 120 40.00 46.02 31.48
N ASP A 121 41.18 46.27 30.88
CA ASP A 121 42.29 45.31 30.86
C ASP A 121 42.79 45.10 32.30
N LEU A 122 42.39 43.97 32.89
CA LEU A 122 42.71 43.62 34.28
C LEU A 122 44.20 43.35 34.48
N TRP A 123 44.91 42.92 33.43
CA TRP A 123 46.36 42.71 33.46
C TRP A 123 47.14 44.03 33.44
N GLN A 124 46.67 45.02 32.68
CA GLN A 124 47.21 46.37 32.71
C GLN A 124 47.00 47.02 34.09
N ARG A 125 45.80 46.88 34.67
CA ARG A 125 45.49 47.39 36.01
C ARG A 125 46.38 46.74 37.08
N ALA A 126 46.55 45.42 37.00
CA ALA A 126 47.47 44.69 37.88
C ALA A 126 48.95 45.08 37.67
N PHE A 127 49.35 45.43 36.46
CA PHE A 127 50.71 45.92 36.19
C PHE A 127 50.96 47.31 36.78
N ASP A 128 49.98 48.20 36.69
CA ASP A 128 50.06 49.56 37.22
C ASP A 128 50.14 49.57 38.76
N ASP A 129 49.56 48.58 39.43
CA ASP A 129 49.63 48.39 40.89
C ASP A 129 51.00 47.86 41.41
N LEU A 130 51.95 47.53 40.51
CA LEU A 130 53.30 47.06 40.89
C LEU A 130 54.26 48.22 41.22
N GLU A 131 55.25 47.95 42.07
CA GLU A 131 56.36 48.88 42.32
C GLU A 131 57.17 49.17 41.03
N PRO A 132 57.63 50.42 40.79
CA PRO A 132 58.29 50.82 39.54
C PRO A 132 59.51 49.98 39.17
N GLU A 133 60.26 49.49 40.17
CA GLU A 133 61.42 48.61 39.97
C GLU A 133 61.02 47.25 39.38
N LYS A 134 59.88 46.69 39.82
CA LYS A 134 59.33 45.42 39.31
C LYS A 134 58.74 45.59 37.91
N GLN A 135 58.12 46.73 37.62
CA GLN A 135 57.63 47.06 36.28
C GLN A 135 58.76 47.11 35.24
N GLN A 136 59.91 47.72 35.58
CA GLN A 136 61.07 47.73 34.69
C GLN A 136 61.67 46.34 34.47
N LEU A 137 61.64 45.47 35.48
CA LEU A 137 62.10 44.09 35.37
C LEU A 137 61.23 43.27 34.42
N ILE A 138 59.90 43.39 34.49
CA ILE A 138 58.99 42.70 33.56
C ILE A 138 59.22 43.19 32.12
N LYS A 139 59.37 44.50 31.92
CA LYS A 139 59.68 45.07 30.59
C LYS A 139 61.05 44.63 30.04
N SER A 140 61.97 44.19 30.90
CA SER A 140 63.33 43.74 30.51
C SER A 140 63.41 42.27 30.05
N ILE A 141 62.31 41.51 30.08
CA ILE A 141 62.29 40.10 29.69
C ILE A 141 62.48 40.00 28.16
N PRO A 142 63.58 39.39 27.65
CA PRO A 142 63.82 39.31 26.22
C PRO A 142 62.84 38.34 25.55
N MET A 143 62.13 38.83 24.54
CA MET A 143 61.23 38.02 23.72
C MET A 143 62.03 37.09 22.77
N PRO A 144 61.67 35.80 22.64
CA PRO A 144 62.37 34.88 21.73
C PRO A 144 62.15 35.29 20.26
N LYS A 145 63.24 35.41 19.48
CA LYS A 145 63.21 35.71 18.04
C LYS A 145 63.06 34.42 17.24
N TYR A 146 62.00 34.29 16.44
CA TYR A 146 61.71 33.10 15.63
C TYR A 146 61.68 33.45 14.12
N ASN A 147 62.40 32.69 13.29
CA ASN A 147 62.71 33.02 11.89
C ASN A 147 61.98 32.13 10.84
N LYS A 148 60.79 31.60 11.14
CA LYS A 148 59.95 30.91 10.13
C LYS A 148 58.52 31.46 10.12
N THR A 149 58.02 31.70 8.92
CA THR A 149 56.67 32.24 8.64
C THR A 149 55.62 31.15 8.75
N ILE A 150 54.68 31.32 9.67
CA ILE A 150 53.41 30.60 9.73
C ILE A 150 52.34 31.54 9.14
N GLU A 151 51.58 31.07 8.16
CA GLU A 151 50.39 31.74 7.62
C GLU A 151 49.19 31.39 8.50
N CYS A 152 48.52 32.41 9.06
CA CYS A 152 47.26 32.26 9.77
C CYS A 152 46.16 32.91 8.92
N ASN A 153 45.15 32.12 8.54
CA ASN A 153 43.98 32.62 7.84
C ASN A 153 43.02 33.34 8.79
N ASP A 154 42.48 34.45 8.29
CA ASP A 154 41.21 35.09 8.66
C ASP A 154 40.97 35.51 10.13
N VAL A 155 41.77 36.45 10.65
CA VAL A 155 41.31 37.51 11.58
C VAL A 155 42.23 38.74 11.39
N LYS A 156 41.67 39.96 11.25
CA LYS A 156 42.45 41.23 11.24
C LYS A 156 43.01 41.53 12.65
N LEU A 157 44.01 40.77 13.08
CA LEU A 157 44.75 41.01 14.31
C LEU A 157 45.86 42.04 14.07
N ASN A 158 46.12 42.90 15.05
CA ASN A 158 47.18 43.91 15.00
C ASN A 158 48.56 43.21 14.80
N PRO A 159 49.44 43.69 13.90
CA PRO A 159 50.75 43.07 13.65
C PRO A 159 51.60 42.78 14.91
N ASP A 160 51.51 43.63 15.94
CA ASP A 160 52.17 43.38 17.24
C ASP A 160 51.59 42.16 17.96
N THR A 161 50.28 41.95 17.86
CA THR A 161 49.56 40.80 18.40
C THR A 161 49.96 39.50 17.69
N VAL A 162 50.11 39.55 16.36
CA VAL A 162 50.59 38.41 15.56
C VAL A 162 52.05 38.07 15.88
N ALA A 163 52.90 39.08 16.13
CA ALA A 163 54.28 38.87 16.54
C ALA A 163 54.38 38.20 17.92
N ARG A 164 53.51 38.58 18.87
CA ARG A 164 53.42 37.98 20.22
C ARG A 164 52.89 36.54 20.19
N LEU A 165 51.87 36.27 19.37
CA LEU A 165 51.35 34.91 19.12
C LEU A 165 52.43 33.98 18.55
N LYS A 166 53.24 34.47 17.60
CA LYS A 166 54.37 33.72 17.03
C LYS A 166 55.50 33.46 18.04
N ALA A 167 55.75 34.38 18.97
CA ALA A 167 56.72 34.18 20.04
C ALA A 167 56.26 33.11 21.04
N LEU A 168 54.96 33.10 21.40
CA LEU A 168 54.35 32.10 22.27
C LEU A 168 54.34 30.71 21.63
N SER A 169 54.00 30.58 20.35
CA SER A 169 54.05 29.29 19.65
C SER A 169 55.48 28.71 19.58
N GLY A 170 56.49 29.56 19.35
CA GLY A 170 57.89 29.15 19.39
C GLY A 170 58.36 28.67 20.76
N VAL A 171 57.83 29.27 21.84
CA VAL A 171 58.05 28.81 23.22
C VAL A 171 57.47 27.40 23.43
N VAL A 172 56.23 27.16 22.99
CA VAL A 172 55.57 25.85 23.08
C VAL A 172 56.39 24.77 22.35
N GLU A 173 56.82 25.07 21.13
CA GLU A 173 57.56 24.11 20.30
C GLU A 173 58.95 23.79 20.87
N THR A 174 59.64 24.78 21.43
CA THR A 174 60.94 24.61 22.10
C THR A 174 60.82 23.77 23.37
N VAL A 175 59.79 24.03 24.19
CA VAL A 175 59.50 23.23 25.40
C VAL A 175 59.17 21.78 25.03
N LYS A 176 58.41 21.57 23.95
CA LYS A 176 58.06 20.23 23.45
C LYS A 176 59.28 19.45 22.97
N THR A 177 60.11 20.03 22.11
CA THR A 177 61.33 19.36 21.62
C THR A 177 62.31 19.05 22.74
N GLN A 178 62.51 19.97 23.69
CA GLN A 178 63.43 19.73 24.80
C GLN A 178 62.90 18.68 25.79
N TYR A 179 61.58 18.61 26.00
CA TYR A 179 60.96 17.55 26.80
C TYR A 179 61.09 16.17 26.15
N GLU A 180 60.91 16.06 24.83
CA GLU A 180 61.14 14.83 24.07
C GLU A 180 62.60 14.35 24.20
N ILE A 181 63.57 15.28 24.15
CA ILE A 181 65.00 14.99 24.34
C ILE A 181 65.31 14.55 25.80
N ASP A 182 64.70 15.18 26.80
CA ASP A 182 64.95 14.85 28.22
C ASP A 182 64.18 13.59 28.67
N GLN A 183 63.09 13.20 27.99
CA GLN A 183 62.40 11.92 28.20
C GLN A 183 63.31 10.72 27.95
N GLU A 184 64.15 10.77 26.92
CA GLU A 184 65.08 9.70 26.56
C GLU A 184 66.19 9.49 27.60
N LYS A 185 66.46 10.48 28.47
CA LYS A 185 67.57 10.42 29.46
C LYS A 185 67.15 10.14 30.91
N SER A 186 65.86 10.02 31.18
CA SER A 186 65.23 9.53 32.43
C SER A 186 65.50 10.29 33.76
N ARG A 187 64.39 10.50 34.48
CA ARG A 187 64.21 10.88 35.91
C ARG A 187 63.94 12.34 36.29
N ILE A 188 63.07 13.04 35.55
CA ILE A 188 62.16 14.07 36.09
C ILE A 188 60.82 13.88 35.34
N LYS A 189 59.77 13.39 36.01
CA LYS A 189 58.52 13.00 35.30
C LYS A 189 57.30 13.83 35.68
N GLU A 190 56.92 14.00 36.94
CA GLU A 190 55.60 14.57 37.24
C GLU A 190 55.44 16.09 37.04
N PRO A 191 56.28 16.99 37.61
CA PRO A 191 56.06 18.44 37.45
C PRO A 191 56.25 18.91 36.00
N ALA A 192 57.25 18.36 35.32
CA ALA A 192 57.52 18.66 33.91
C ALA A 192 56.39 18.16 32.99
N GLN A 193 55.77 17.00 33.29
CA GLN A 193 54.61 16.51 32.55
C GLN A 193 53.38 17.40 32.73
N LYS A 194 53.11 17.87 33.95
CA LYS A 194 52.00 18.80 34.21
C LYS A 194 52.18 20.10 33.43
N ILE A 195 53.39 20.67 33.43
CA ILE A 195 53.71 21.87 32.67
C ILE A 195 53.55 21.65 31.17
N VAL A 196 54.11 20.56 30.61
CA VAL A 196 54.01 20.28 29.16
C VAL A 196 52.56 20.03 28.74
N LYS A 197 51.78 19.28 29.55
CA LYS A 197 50.36 19.05 29.29
C LYS A 197 49.56 20.35 29.34
N ALA A 198 49.85 21.21 30.31
CA ALA A 198 49.22 22.51 30.45
C ALA A 198 49.61 23.49 29.31
N VAL A 199 50.86 23.49 28.88
CA VAL A 199 51.37 24.28 27.74
C VAL A 199 50.74 23.81 26.41
N LEU A 200 50.47 22.50 26.27
CA LEU A 200 49.77 21.95 25.11
C LEU A 200 48.26 22.27 25.13
N SER A 201 47.60 22.23 26.29
CA SER A 201 46.22 22.73 26.41
C SER A 201 46.13 24.23 26.17
N PHE A 202 47.18 24.99 26.52
CA PHE A 202 47.24 26.44 26.33
C PHE A 202 47.17 26.83 24.85
N GLN A 203 47.51 25.94 23.89
CA GLN A 203 47.45 26.25 22.46
C GLN A 203 46.05 26.69 21.99
N ASP A 204 44.99 26.18 22.61
CA ASP A 204 43.59 26.57 22.35
C ASP A 204 43.18 27.85 23.11
N PHE A 205 43.87 28.18 24.21
CA PHE A 205 43.64 29.39 25.04
C PHE A 205 44.51 30.58 24.65
N ILE A 206 45.58 30.39 23.85
CA ILE A 206 46.44 31.46 23.32
C ILE A 206 45.62 32.51 22.57
N GLN A 207 44.57 32.08 21.85
CA GLN A 207 43.63 32.96 21.17
C GLN A 207 42.85 33.83 22.18
N ALA A 208 42.42 33.25 23.30
CA ALA A 208 41.63 33.89 24.35
C ALA A 208 42.46 34.86 25.23
N ALA A 209 43.65 34.45 25.67
CA ALA A 209 44.55 35.27 26.50
C ALA A 209 45.02 36.55 25.78
N VAL A 210 45.15 36.50 24.46
CA VAL A 210 45.50 37.66 23.62
C VAL A 210 44.33 38.64 23.45
N THR A 211 43.09 38.16 23.58
CA THR A 211 41.89 39.00 23.61
C THR A 211 41.76 39.77 24.93
N PHE A 212 42.14 39.17 26.06
CA PHE A 212 41.94 39.73 27.39
C PHE A 212 43.13 40.54 27.93
N ASP A 213 44.37 40.28 27.47
CA ASP A 213 45.57 41.08 27.76
C ASP A 213 46.22 41.61 26.46
N PRO A 214 45.70 42.71 25.88
CA PRO A 214 46.33 43.35 24.73
C PRO A 214 47.71 43.94 25.07
N THR A 215 48.02 44.20 26.34
CA THR A 215 49.26 44.86 26.77
C THR A 215 50.46 43.90 26.86
N GLY A 216 50.23 42.60 27.00
CA GLY A 216 51.21 41.52 26.87
C GLY A 216 51.98 41.19 28.15
N HIS A 217 51.42 41.55 29.30
CA HIS A 217 51.97 41.26 30.61
C HIS A 217 51.87 39.77 30.95
N ALA A 218 50.73 39.13 30.68
CA ALA A 218 50.54 37.68 30.79
C ALA A 218 51.52 36.91 29.89
N THR A 219 51.79 37.43 28.68
CA THR A 219 52.79 36.86 27.76
C THR A 219 54.21 36.91 28.36
N SER A 220 54.53 37.98 29.09
CA SER A 220 55.83 38.14 29.76
C SER A 220 56.01 37.14 30.92
N VAL A 221 54.94 36.82 31.65
CA VAL A 221 54.95 35.78 32.70
C VAL A 221 55.20 34.40 32.08
N TRP A 222 54.57 34.08 30.94
CA TRP A 222 54.81 32.83 30.22
C TRP A 222 56.24 32.72 29.66
N ALA A 223 56.83 33.85 29.22
CA ALA A 223 58.23 33.88 28.80
C ALA A 223 59.19 33.54 29.96
N VAL A 224 58.87 33.98 31.18
CA VAL A 224 59.64 33.62 32.39
C VAL A 224 59.55 32.12 32.68
N VAL A 225 58.36 31.53 32.59
CA VAL A 225 58.15 30.08 32.73
C VAL A 225 58.98 29.31 31.68
N SER A 226 59.02 29.81 30.43
CA SER A 226 59.77 29.20 29.33
C SER A 226 61.29 29.26 29.47
N VAL A 227 61.84 30.41 29.87
CA VAL A 227 63.29 30.55 30.13
C VAL A 227 63.73 29.60 31.25
N GLY A 228 62.88 29.41 32.27
CA GLY A 228 63.10 28.46 33.34
C GLY A 228 63.20 27.00 32.90
N LEU A 229 62.47 26.61 31.85
CA LEU A 229 62.46 25.24 31.30
C LEU A 229 63.60 24.97 30.32
N THR A 230 64.04 26.00 29.58
CA THR A 230 64.99 25.89 28.47
C THR A 230 66.45 26.08 28.88
N ARG A 231 66.74 26.78 29.98
CA ARG A 231 68.12 27.04 30.41
C ARG A 231 68.78 25.77 30.99
N ARG A 232 69.72 25.21 30.21
CA ARG A 232 70.49 23.99 30.51
C ARG A 232 71.44 24.20 31.71
N LEU A 233 70.96 24.02 32.94
CA LEU A 233 71.85 23.91 34.12
C LEU A 233 72.69 22.63 33.98
N LYS A 234 74.00 22.77 33.72
CA LYS A 234 74.93 21.63 33.70
C LYS A 234 74.85 20.89 35.04
N LEU A 235 74.47 19.62 34.98
CA LEU A 235 74.15 18.79 36.14
C LEU A 235 75.42 18.39 36.91
N THR A 236 75.49 18.79 38.18
CA THR A 236 76.19 18.02 39.23
C THR A 236 75.15 17.60 40.28
N GLN A 237 75.34 16.47 40.95
CA GLN A 237 74.33 15.82 41.81
C GLN A 237 73.73 16.71 42.93
N ASN A 238 74.41 17.80 43.32
CA ASN A 238 73.97 18.71 44.38
C ASN A 238 72.77 19.64 44.06
N TYR A 239 72.33 19.73 42.79
CA TYR A 239 71.35 20.73 42.36
C TYR A 239 69.95 20.17 42.01
N ARG A 240 69.68 18.90 42.34
CA ARG A 240 68.42 18.23 41.98
C ARG A 240 67.18 18.77 42.70
N SER A 241 67.26 19.00 44.01
CA SER A 241 66.15 19.57 44.80
C SER A 241 65.80 20.99 44.37
N GLN A 242 66.79 21.77 43.95
CA GLN A 242 66.59 23.15 43.48
C GLN A 242 65.87 23.20 42.13
N LYS A 243 66.22 22.31 41.19
CA LYS A 243 65.51 22.16 39.92
C LYS A 243 64.06 21.71 40.12
N MET A 244 63.78 20.85 41.11
CA MET A 244 62.42 20.39 41.41
C MET A 244 61.55 21.50 42.00
N ALA A 245 62.04 22.27 42.98
CA ALA A 245 61.29 23.39 43.57
C ALA A 245 60.96 24.49 42.52
N TRP A 246 61.87 24.74 41.58
CA TRP A 246 61.62 25.65 40.46
C TRP A 246 60.57 25.12 39.49
N LEU A 247 60.64 23.83 39.12
CA LEU A 247 59.61 23.19 38.28
C LEU A 247 58.25 23.15 38.99
N GLU A 248 58.20 22.96 40.30
CA GLU A 248 56.96 23.04 41.08
C GLU A 248 56.38 24.46 41.10
N SER A 249 57.21 25.49 41.21
CA SER A 249 56.77 26.89 41.13
C SER A 249 56.23 27.25 39.74
N CYS A 250 56.90 26.79 38.67
CA CYS A 250 56.44 26.96 37.29
C CYS A 250 55.13 26.19 37.03
N ALA A 251 54.99 24.98 37.57
CA ALA A 251 53.75 24.20 37.45
C ALA A 251 52.59 24.87 38.18
N PHE A 252 52.83 25.43 39.36
CA PHE A 252 51.83 26.16 40.13
C PHE A 252 51.35 27.44 39.42
N LEU A 253 52.29 28.26 38.91
CA LEU A 253 51.94 29.45 38.11
C LEU A 253 51.13 29.09 36.86
N THR A 254 51.52 28.02 36.17
CA THR A 254 50.84 27.53 34.96
C THR A 254 49.40 27.14 35.27
N ASP A 255 49.17 26.45 36.38
CA ASP A 255 47.85 26.00 36.81
C ASP A 255 46.93 27.18 37.19
N ILE A 256 47.47 28.20 37.88
CA ILE A 256 46.75 29.44 38.18
C ILE A 256 46.38 30.17 36.88
N LEU A 257 47.34 30.39 35.98
CA LEU A 257 47.08 31.10 34.72
C LEU A 257 45.97 30.46 33.90
N ILE A 258 45.90 29.12 33.87
CA ILE A 258 44.84 28.41 33.17
C ILE A 258 43.50 28.55 33.90
N ARG A 259 43.47 28.27 35.22
CA ARG A 259 42.22 28.32 35.99
C ARG A 259 41.56 29.70 35.95
N TYR A 260 42.33 30.75 36.18
CA TYR A 260 41.80 32.11 36.20
C TYR A 260 41.53 32.69 34.81
N SER A 261 42.11 32.15 33.74
CA SER A 261 41.71 32.52 32.36
C SER A 261 40.29 32.07 32.03
N PHE A 262 39.86 30.92 32.55
CA PHE A 262 38.49 30.44 32.40
C PHE A 262 37.51 31.31 33.21
N VAL A 263 37.90 31.67 34.45
CA VAL A 263 37.08 32.53 35.31
C VAL A 263 36.94 33.94 34.70
N GLU A 264 37.98 34.46 34.07
CA GLU A 264 37.95 35.75 33.35
C GLU A 264 37.03 35.70 32.11
N ASP A 265 37.05 34.60 31.35
CA ASP A 265 36.15 34.42 30.19
C ASP A 265 34.66 34.41 30.61
N GLU A 266 34.33 33.71 31.70
CA GLU A 266 32.97 33.73 32.27
C GLU A 266 32.60 35.09 32.86
N TYR A 267 33.54 35.80 33.51
CA TYR A 267 33.32 37.17 33.97
C TYR A 267 33.05 38.14 32.81
N GLN A 268 33.74 37.97 31.68
CA GLN A 268 33.53 38.80 30.49
C GLN A 268 32.15 38.59 29.88
N LYS A 269 31.63 37.35 29.88
CA LYS A 269 30.27 37.00 29.39
C LYS A 269 29.13 37.42 30.31
N ASP A 270 29.34 37.47 31.63
CA ASP A 270 28.31 37.91 32.56
C ASP A 270 28.03 39.42 32.39
N SER A 271 26.76 39.77 32.27
CA SER A 271 26.29 41.15 32.06
C SER A 271 26.19 41.94 33.37
N ASN A 272 26.30 41.27 34.53
CA ASN A 272 26.16 41.88 35.84
C ASN A 272 27.55 42.09 36.47
N THR A 273 28.06 43.32 36.54
CA THR A 273 29.41 43.63 37.03
C THR A 273 29.49 43.54 38.56
N ASP A 274 30.12 42.49 39.08
CA ASP A 274 30.50 42.38 40.51
C ASP A 274 31.93 42.91 40.71
N GLU A 275 32.04 44.11 41.28
CA GLU A 275 33.32 44.79 41.55
C GLU A 275 34.23 43.97 42.48
N HIS A 276 33.68 43.08 43.31
CA HIS A 276 34.47 42.20 44.18
C HIS A 276 35.15 41.07 43.41
N VAL A 277 34.52 40.57 42.33
CA VAL A 277 35.11 39.57 41.43
C VAL A 277 36.27 40.20 40.64
N GLU A 278 36.07 41.41 40.13
CA GLU A 278 37.13 42.18 39.45
C GLU A 278 38.32 42.41 40.39
N THR A 279 38.06 42.86 41.63
CA THR A 279 39.11 43.09 42.63
C THR A 279 39.87 41.80 42.97
N ALA A 280 39.17 40.67 43.09
CA ALA A 280 39.79 39.38 43.37
C ALA A 280 40.69 38.90 42.21
N LEU A 281 40.25 39.08 40.96
CA LEU A 281 41.05 38.73 39.77
C LEU A 281 42.30 39.61 39.65
N VAL A 282 42.18 40.93 39.85
CA VAL A 282 43.32 41.86 39.83
C VAL A 282 44.33 41.49 40.93
N GLN A 283 43.88 41.14 42.13
CA GLN A 283 44.76 40.69 43.22
C GLN A 283 45.57 39.44 42.85
N VAL A 284 44.93 38.46 42.20
CA VAL A 284 45.62 37.25 41.69
C VAL A 284 46.67 37.63 40.65
N TYR A 285 46.35 38.53 39.70
CA TYR A 285 47.29 38.95 38.66
C TYR A 285 48.47 39.78 39.20
N VAL A 286 48.25 40.68 40.17
CA VAL A 286 49.33 41.42 40.85
C VAL A 286 50.31 40.45 41.53
N ALA A 287 49.78 39.41 42.20
CA ALA A 287 50.60 38.42 42.88
C ALA A 287 51.45 37.60 41.88
N VAL A 288 50.84 37.21 40.75
CA VAL A 288 51.53 36.50 39.66
C VAL A 288 52.62 37.36 39.01
N LEU A 289 52.34 38.63 38.70
CA LEU A 289 53.32 39.54 38.09
C LEU A 289 54.47 39.87 39.05
N THR A 290 54.18 40.05 40.34
CA THR A 290 55.21 40.27 41.38
C THR A 290 56.18 39.09 41.43
N PHE A 291 55.64 37.87 41.38
CA PHE A 291 56.46 36.66 41.37
C PHE A 291 57.30 36.55 40.08
N ALA A 292 56.72 36.86 38.91
CA ALA A 292 57.46 36.87 37.64
C ALA A 292 58.62 37.89 37.62
N ALA A 293 58.40 39.09 38.16
CA ALA A 293 59.42 40.12 38.29
C ALA A 293 60.58 39.68 39.21
N LEU A 294 60.26 39.04 40.34
CA LEU A 294 61.24 38.47 41.26
C LEU A 294 62.11 37.43 40.53
N VAL A 295 61.49 36.53 39.79
CA VAL A 295 62.19 35.50 39.00
C VAL A 295 63.12 36.13 37.96
N GLN A 296 62.68 37.18 37.27
CA GLN A 296 63.51 37.87 36.26
C GLN A 296 64.69 38.63 36.86
N SER A 297 64.52 39.26 38.03
CA SER A 297 65.60 39.93 38.76
C SER A 297 66.78 39.00 39.09
N LEU A 298 66.46 37.73 39.35
CA LEU A 298 67.42 36.67 39.66
C LEU A 298 68.14 36.17 38.39
N SER A 299 67.49 36.25 37.22
CA SER A 299 68.04 35.84 35.93
C SER A 299 69.13 36.79 35.40
N ASN A 300 68.94 38.10 35.59
CA ASN A 300 69.86 39.14 35.08
C ASN A 300 71.17 39.27 35.90
N ARG A 301 71.18 38.85 37.17
CA ARG A 301 72.40 38.77 37.99
C ARG A 301 73.06 37.41 37.75
N GLY A 302 73.93 37.30 36.73
CA GLY A 302 74.55 36.05 36.22
C GLY A 302 75.37 35.16 37.18
N ARG A 303 74.91 34.89 38.41
CA ARG A 303 75.44 33.92 39.38
C ARG A 303 74.32 32.99 39.84
N ALA A 304 73.93 32.06 38.97
CA ALA A 304 72.80 31.13 39.14
C ALA A 304 73.01 30.02 40.19
N VAL A 305 73.90 30.18 41.17
CA VAL A 305 74.31 29.06 42.05
C VAL A 305 74.20 29.36 43.55
N TRP A 306 74.15 30.63 43.98
CA TRP A 306 74.18 30.97 45.41
C TRP A 306 72.92 31.64 45.96
N ILE A 307 71.99 32.08 45.11
CA ILE A 307 70.78 32.79 45.57
C ILE A 307 69.64 31.81 45.90
N TRP A 308 69.68 30.58 45.38
CA TRP A 308 68.61 29.59 45.58
C TRP A 308 68.48 29.08 47.03
N LYS A 309 69.48 29.28 47.90
CA LYS A 309 69.40 28.89 49.31
C LYS A 309 68.48 29.82 50.14
N SER A 310 68.12 30.99 49.60
CA SER A 310 67.19 31.94 50.23
C SER A 310 65.73 31.77 49.76
N MET A 311 65.47 30.88 48.80
CA MET A 311 64.13 30.60 48.25
C MET A 311 63.48 29.33 48.83
N SER A 312 63.91 28.87 50.02
CA SER A 312 63.27 27.73 50.66
C SER A 312 61.87 28.10 51.16
N GLY A 313 60.83 27.62 50.48
CA GLY A 313 59.45 27.48 50.98
C GLY A 313 58.62 28.76 51.10
N ASP A 314 59.17 29.83 51.65
CA ASP A 314 58.36 30.93 52.20
C ASP A 314 57.67 31.78 51.12
N SER A 315 58.33 32.16 50.02
CA SER A 315 57.72 33.01 48.99
C SER A 315 56.66 32.31 48.12
N LEU A 316 56.79 30.99 47.88
CA LEU A 316 55.74 30.21 47.20
C LEU A 316 54.52 30.02 48.11
N SER A 317 54.76 29.82 49.41
CA SER A 317 53.68 29.74 50.41
C SER A 317 52.96 31.08 50.61
N GLU A 318 53.66 32.20 50.43
CA GLU A 318 53.11 33.55 50.51
C GLU A 318 52.25 33.87 49.27
N LEU A 319 52.71 33.48 48.08
CA LEU A 319 51.90 33.50 46.85
C LEU A 319 50.64 32.64 46.98
N GLN A 320 50.78 31.40 47.49
CA GLN A 320 49.65 30.49 47.74
C GLN A 320 48.62 31.11 48.68
N LYS A 321 49.05 31.66 49.83
CA LYS A 321 48.13 32.31 50.78
C LYS A 321 47.41 33.52 50.19
N SER A 322 48.07 34.32 49.35
CA SER A 322 47.45 35.47 48.69
C SER A 322 46.38 35.05 47.69
N ILE A 323 46.58 33.91 47.01
CA ILE A 323 45.65 33.39 46.00
C ILE A 323 44.48 32.66 46.67
N ASP A 324 44.73 31.84 47.70
CA ASP A 324 43.70 31.14 48.47
C ASP A 324 42.66 32.11 49.07
N GLY A 325 43.09 33.31 49.45
CA GLY A 325 42.21 34.37 49.95
C GLY A 325 41.25 34.94 48.88
N ALA A 326 41.71 35.07 47.63
CA ALA A 326 40.90 35.53 46.50
C ALA A 326 39.97 34.43 45.95
N GLU A 327 40.42 33.17 45.99
CA GLU A 327 39.74 31.99 45.43
C GLU A 327 38.39 31.70 46.12
N SER A 328 38.30 31.96 47.43
CA SER A 328 37.07 31.77 48.22
C SER A 328 35.89 32.64 47.77
N HIS A 329 36.17 33.83 47.21
CA HIS A 329 35.14 34.73 46.69
C HIS A 329 34.66 34.30 45.31
N LEU A 330 35.57 33.77 44.48
CA LEU A 330 35.29 33.34 43.10
C LEU A 330 34.53 32.00 43.07
N ASP A 331 34.84 31.05 43.96
CA ASP A 331 34.12 29.78 44.07
C ASP A 331 32.64 29.95 44.43
N ARG A 332 32.33 30.93 45.29
CA ARG A 332 30.94 31.23 45.68
C ARG A 332 30.15 31.80 44.50
N TRP A 333 30.78 32.61 43.66
CA TRP A 333 30.17 33.17 42.46
C TRP A 333 29.91 32.08 41.41
N LEU A 334 30.87 31.19 41.16
CA LEU A 334 30.71 30.07 40.22
C LEU A 334 29.56 29.12 40.62
N GLN A 335 29.35 28.86 41.91
CA GLN A 335 28.21 28.04 42.38
C GLN A 335 26.83 28.68 42.12
N ILE A 336 26.76 30.02 42.05
CA ILE A 336 25.51 30.73 41.78
C ILE A 336 25.16 30.63 40.29
N ILE A 337 26.16 30.73 39.41
CA ILE A 337 26.00 30.59 37.96
C ILE A 337 25.55 29.17 37.61
N ASP A 338 26.22 28.15 38.15
CA ASP A 338 25.92 26.74 37.86
C ASP A 338 24.47 26.37 38.24
N ARG A 339 23.96 26.88 39.37
CA ARG A 339 22.55 26.69 39.77
C ARG A 339 21.53 27.39 38.87
N ARG A 340 21.91 28.49 38.22
CA ARG A 340 21.02 29.24 37.32
C ARG A 340 20.91 28.51 35.98
N GLU A 341 22.04 28.09 35.41
CA GLU A 341 22.06 27.34 34.15
C GLU A 341 21.36 25.98 34.26
N HIS A 342 21.52 25.28 35.38
CA HIS A 342 20.88 23.97 35.58
C HIS A 342 19.35 24.07 35.56
N ARG A 343 18.78 25.12 36.16
CA ARG A 343 17.32 25.37 36.18
C ARG A 343 16.77 25.72 34.80
N GLU A 344 17.48 26.53 34.04
CA GLU A 344 17.08 26.86 32.68
C GLU A 344 17.17 25.65 31.73
N ARG A 345 18.17 24.79 31.91
CA ARG A 345 18.34 23.57 31.14
C ARG A 345 17.22 22.56 31.42
N GLU A 346 16.80 22.43 32.68
CA GLU A 346 15.69 21.56 33.08
C GLU A 346 14.34 22.03 32.52
N ASN A 347 14.08 23.35 32.55
CA ASN A 347 12.88 23.92 31.93
C ASN A 347 12.85 23.73 30.40
N ARG A 348 14.00 23.89 29.73
CA ARG A 348 14.11 23.62 28.28
C ARG A 348 13.87 22.14 27.93
N LEU A 349 14.32 21.21 28.78
CA LEU A 349 14.08 19.78 28.61
C LEU A 349 12.59 19.42 28.78
N LEU A 350 11.91 20.00 29.77
CA LEU A 350 10.47 19.82 30.00
C LEU A 350 9.64 20.35 28.83
N GLU A 351 9.93 21.54 28.31
CA GLU A 351 9.25 22.05 27.10
C GLU A 351 9.51 21.20 25.86
N THR A 352 10.72 20.64 25.73
CA THR A 352 11.06 19.77 24.60
C THR A 352 10.34 18.43 24.70
N ALA A 353 10.22 17.86 25.90
CA ALA A 353 9.49 16.63 26.15
C ALA A 353 7.99 16.78 25.85
N ASP A 354 7.38 17.90 26.25
CA ASP A 354 5.95 18.17 26.00
C ASP A 354 5.65 18.35 24.50
N LYS A 355 6.55 19.03 23.77
CA LYS A 355 6.52 19.13 22.30
C LYS A 355 6.75 17.77 21.60
N MET A 356 7.49 16.85 22.22
CA MET A 356 7.66 15.49 21.70
C MET A 356 6.43 14.63 21.96
N LEU A 357 5.81 14.72 23.14
CA LEU A 357 4.58 13.98 23.47
C LEU A 357 3.42 14.35 22.55
N THR A 358 3.20 15.64 22.29
CA THR A 358 2.18 16.09 21.32
C THR A 358 2.44 15.60 19.89
N LYS A 359 3.72 15.49 19.48
CA LYS A 359 4.08 14.88 18.20
C LYS A 359 3.85 13.37 18.17
N VAL A 360 4.11 12.68 19.28
CA VAL A 360 3.83 11.25 19.41
C VAL A 360 2.34 10.98 19.32
N ASP A 361 1.49 11.77 19.99
CA ASP A 361 0.04 11.63 19.90
C ASP A 361 -0.48 11.86 18.47
N TYR A 362 0.02 12.90 17.77
CA TYR A 362 -0.30 13.13 16.36
C TYR A 362 0.11 11.97 15.45
N VAL A 363 1.29 11.39 15.69
CA VAL A 363 1.75 10.19 14.97
C VAL A 363 0.89 8.98 15.33
N LEU A 364 0.48 8.82 16.59
CA LEU A 364 -0.38 7.72 17.03
C LEU A 364 -1.75 7.79 16.35
N ASP A 365 -2.36 8.96 16.27
CA ASP A 365 -3.62 9.21 15.57
C ASP A 365 -3.49 8.93 14.07
N SER A 366 -2.40 9.38 13.45
CA SER A 366 -2.11 9.12 12.04
C SER A 366 -1.88 7.62 11.76
N VAL A 367 -1.17 6.93 12.66
CA VAL A 367 -0.95 5.47 12.58
C VAL A 367 -2.26 4.71 12.76
N ASN A 368 -3.14 5.14 13.66
CA ASN A 368 -4.45 4.55 13.85
C ASN A 368 -5.35 4.77 12.61
N GLU A 369 -5.30 5.94 11.98
CA GLU A 369 -6.04 6.22 10.74
C GLU A 369 -5.54 5.34 9.58
N VAL A 370 -4.22 5.23 9.42
CA VAL A 370 -3.60 4.34 8.42
C VAL A 370 -3.93 2.88 8.71
N HIS A 371 -3.86 2.46 9.96
CA HIS A 371 -4.22 1.11 10.38
C HIS A 371 -5.70 0.80 10.10
N ASP A 372 -6.61 1.73 10.37
CA ASP A 372 -8.03 1.57 10.09
C ASP A 372 -8.33 1.47 8.58
N LYS A 373 -7.59 2.21 7.74
CA LYS A 373 -7.68 2.09 6.28
C LYS A 373 -7.14 0.74 5.79
N ILE A 374 -6.07 0.23 6.38
CA ILE A 374 -5.50 -1.08 6.03
C ILE A 374 -6.50 -2.21 6.37
N VAL A 375 -7.08 -2.18 7.57
CA VAL A 375 -8.07 -3.20 8.02
C VAL A 375 -9.29 -3.22 7.09
N LEU A 376 -9.79 -2.06 6.66
CA LEU A 376 -10.92 -2.01 5.71
C LEU A 376 -10.52 -2.42 4.28
N ALA A 377 -9.25 -2.25 3.89
CA ALA A 377 -8.73 -2.67 2.59
C ALA A 377 -8.53 -4.19 2.46
N GLU A 378 -8.45 -4.92 3.57
CA GLU A 378 -8.38 -6.40 3.58
C GLU A 378 -9.69 -7.04 3.07
N LEU A 379 -10.82 -6.34 3.18
CA LEU A 379 -12.09 -6.81 2.66
C LEU A 379 -12.12 -6.71 1.14
N LYS A 380 -12.24 -7.87 0.47
CA LYS A 380 -12.51 -7.92 -0.97
C LYS A 380 -13.93 -7.43 -1.25
N VAL A 381 -14.07 -6.22 -1.79
CA VAL A 381 -15.35 -5.55 -2.09
C VAL A 381 -15.60 -5.45 -3.58
N ALA A 382 -16.88 -5.33 -3.97
CA ALA A 382 -17.28 -5.04 -5.34
C ALA A 382 -17.56 -3.52 -5.49
N GLU A 383 -16.58 -2.76 -5.96
CA GLU A 383 -16.69 -1.29 -6.04
C GLU A 383 -17.82 -0.81 -6.96
N GLU A 384 -18.10 -1.55 -8.03
CA GLU A 384 -19.16 -1.25 -8.99
C GLU A 384 -20.57 -1.69 -8.55
N ALA A 385 -20.71 -2.31 -7.37
CA ALA A 385 -22.01 -2.78 -6.86
C ALA A 385 -22.83 -1.67 -6.17
N HIS A 386 -22.25 -0.49 -5.96
CA HIS A 386 -22.92 0.63 -5.29
C HIS A 386 -24.01 1.26 -6.19
N TYR A 387 -25.09 1.80 -5.59
CA TYR A 387 -26.20 2.38 -6.35
C TYR A 387 -25.80 3.60 -7.22
N ASN A 388 -24.72 4.29 -6.85
CA ASN A 388 -24.19 5.48 -7.50
C ASN A 388 -22.87 5.23 -8.27
N ALA A 389 -22.41 3.99 -8.38
CA ALA A 389 -21.20 3.65 -9.14
C ALA A 389 -21.44 3.95 -10.63
N TYR A 390 -20.57 4.73 -11.28
CA TYR A 390 -20.70 5.21 -12.67
C TYR A 390 -20.38 4.11 -13.71
N THR A 391 -21.38 3.64 -14.46
CA THR A 391 -21.29 2.56 -15.46
C THR A 391 -21.70 3.01 -16.86
N GLY A 392 -21.76 4.32 -17.13
CA GLY A 392 -22.05 4.87 -18.46
C GLY A 392 -23.48 4.63 -19.00
N GLU A 393 -24.37 3.99 -18.24
CA GLU A 393 -25.81 3.89 -18.55
C GLU A 393 -26.52 5.19 -18.14
N GLU A 394 -27.51 5.66 -18.90
CA GLU A 394 -28.43 6.70 -18.43
C GLU A 394 -29.17 6.17 -17.18
N TYR A 395 -28.72 6.56 -15.98
CA TYR A 395 -29.38 6.23 -14.73
C TYR A 395 -30.79 6.78 -14.72
N GLN A 396 -31.78 5.88 -14.70
CA GLN A 396 -33.18 6.27 -14.60
C GLN A 396 -33.71 5.83 -13.25
N GLU A 397 -34.07 6.83 -12.44
CA GLU A 397 -34.91 6.70 -11.25
C GLU A 397 -36.39 6.73 -11.66
N CYS A 398 -37.27 6.47 -10.71
CA CYS A 398 -38.70 6.69 -10.92
C CYS A 398 -38.92 8.16 -11.28
N LEU A 399 -39.70 8.40 -12.34
CA LEU A 399 -40.07 9.76 -12.73
C LEU A 399 -40.97 10.37 -11.66
N GLN A 400 -40.94 11.69 -11.54
CA GLN A 400 -41.88 12.41 -10.67
C GLN A 400 -43.32 12.00 -11.01
N GLU A 401 -44.13 11.83 -9.95
CA GLU A 401 -45.53 11.37 -10.02
C GLU A 401 -45.75 9.90 -10.43
N THR A 402 -44.68 9.12 -10.68
CA THR A 402 -44.82 7.67 -10.94
C THR A 402 -44.60 6.84 -9.69
N ARG A 403 -45.35 5.74 -9.53
CA ARG A 403 -45.21 4.79 -8.40
C ARG A 403 -45.31 5.44 -7.00
N THR A 404 -46.06 6.53 -6.87
CA THR A 404 -46.17 7.31 -5.63
C THR A 404 -46.64 6.48 -4.44
N GLU A 405 -47.75 5.76 -4.57
CA GLU A 405 -48.28 4.89 -3.50
C GLU A 405 -47.27 3.83 -3.04
N LEU A 406 -46.54 3.23 -3.99
CA LEU A 406 -45.51 2.23 -3.72
C LEU A 406 -44.32 2.84 -2.96
N LEU A 407 -43.83 3.99 -3.43
CA LEU A 407 -42.70 4.68 -2.83
C LEU A 407 -43.06 5.20 -1.43
N GLU A 408 -44.29 5.68 -1.23
CA GLU A 408 -44.79 6.10 0.09
C GLU A 408 -44.85 4.93 1.07
N ASP A 409 -45.34 3.76 0.66
CA ASP A 409 -45.36 2.58 1.53
C ASP A 409 -43.94 2.13 1.90
N ILE A 410 -43.00 2.11 0.94
CA ILE A 410 -41.58 1.81 1.21
C ILE A 410 -40.94 2.83 2.16
N LYS A 411 -41.23 4.12 1.99
CA LYS A 411 -40.75 5.18 2.89
C LYS A 411 -41.31 5.01 4.31
N SER A 412 -42.59 4.69 4.43
CA SER A 412 -43.23 4.41 5.72
C SER A 412 -42.59 3.17 6.37
N TRP A 413 -42.31 2.14 5.58
CA TRP A 413 -41.61 0.95 6.04
C TRP A 413 -40.19 1.26 6.49
N ALA A 414 -39.42 2.08 5.78
CA ALA A 414 -38.04 2.36 6.13
C ALA A 414 -37.89 3.10 7.47
N THR A 415 -38.89 3.87 7.87
CA THR A 415 -38.86 4.76 9.05
C THR A 415 -39.60 4.20 10.27
N ASP A 416 -40.55 3.28 10.08
CA ASP A 416 -41.37 2.72 11.16
C ASP A 416 -40.69 1.54 11.87
N PRO A 417 -40.20 1.69 13.12
CA PRO A 417 -39.47 0.67 13.86
C PRO A 417 -40.29 -0.61 14.14
N ASP A 418 -41.62 -0.53 14.13
CA ASP A 418 -42.52 -1.65 14.45
C ASP A 418 -42.81 -2.56 13.25
N ARG A 419 -42.51 -2.10 12.03
CA ARG A 419 -42.60 -2.93 10.81
C ARG A 419 -41.50 -3.99 10.72
N GLN A 420 -41.73 -5.00 9.88
CA GLN A 420 -40.78 -6.10 9.67
C GLN A 420 -39.43 -5.60 9.13
N ALA A 421 -38.33 -6.21 9.55
CA ALA A 421 -36.99 -5.79 9.13
C ALA A 421 -36.67 -6.03 7.63
N VAL A 422 -37.50 -6.81 6.94
CA VAL A 422 -37.29 -7.20 5.54
C VAL A 422 -38.47 -6.72 4.69
N PHE A 423 -38.15 -6.03 3.60
CA PHE A 423 -39.10 -5.67 2.54
C PHE A 423 -38.69 -6.34 1.24
N TRP A 424 -39.60 -7.11 0.65
CA TRP A 424 -39.35 -7.84 -0.59
C TRP A 424 -40.21 -7.29 -1.73
N LEU A 425 -39.55 -6.69 -2.71
CA LEU A 425 -40.16 -6.22 -3.94
C LEU A 425 -40.00 -7.27 -5.05
N GLN A 426 -41.08 -7.99 -5.32
CA GLN A 426 -41.11 -9.03 -6.33
C GLN A 426 -41.67 -8.50 -7.66
N GLY A 427 -41.09 -8.89 -8.79
CA GLY A 427 -41.60 -8.48 -10.09
C GLY A 427 -40.98 -9.23 -11.26
N MET A 428 -41.74 -9.35 -12.36
CA MET A 428 -41.23 -9.96 -13.58
C MET A 428 -40.13 -9.10 -14.22
N ALA A 429 -39.40 -9.69 -15.17
CA ALA A 429 -38.51 -8.98 -16.09
C ALA A 429 -39.16 -7.68 -16.60
N GLY A 430 -38.42 -6.56 -16.57
CA GLY A 430 -38.89 -5.30 -17.16
C GLY A 430 -40.03 -4.55 -16.44
N THR A 431 -40.37 -4.91 -15.19
CA THR A 431 -41.41 -4.23 -14.38
C THR A 431 -40.93 -2.96 -13.63
N GLY A 432 -39.62 -2.65 -13.70
CA GLY A 432 -39.02 -1.46 -13.08
C GLY A 432 -38.41 -1.65 -11.69
N LYS A 433 -38.15 -2.89 -11.25
CA LYS A 433 -37.56 -3.20 -9.91
C LYS A 433 -36.28 -2.40 -9.61
N SER A 434 -35.30 -2.46 -10.52
CA SER A 434 -34.01 -1.77 -10.36
C SER A 434 -34.13 -0.25 -10.38
N THR A 435 -35.14 0.28 -11.07
CA THR A 435 -35.48 1.71 -11.05
C THR A 435 -36.02 2.12 -9.67
N VAL A 436 -36.90 1.30 -9.08
CA VAL A 436 -37.44 1.53 -7.73
C VAL A 436 -36.32 1.44 -6.68
N SER A 437 -35.47 0.40 -6.73
CA SER A 437 -34.38 0.24 -5.75
C SER A 437 -33.36 1.38 -5.79
N ARG A 438 -33.00 1.90 -6.97
CA ARG A 438 -32.13 3.09 -7.07
C ARG A 438 -32.78 4.34 -6.47
N THR A 439 -34.07 4.56 -6.76
CA THR A 439 -34.84 5.70 -6.21
C THR A 439 -34.90 5.62 -4.68
N VAL A 440 -35.15 4.42 -4.15
CA VAL A 440 -35.19 4.17 -2.71
C VAL A 440 -33.80 4.35 -2.09
N ALA A 441 -32.74 3.85 -2.72
CA ALA A 441 -31.36 4.01 -2.24
C ALA A 441 -30.94 5.49 -2.19
N ARG A 442 -31.25 6.28 -3.22
CA ARG A 442 -30.96 7.73 -3.24
C ARG A 442 -31.71 8.45 -2.12
N TRP A 443 -33.00 8.20 -1.98
CA TRP A 443 -33.79 8.81 -0.90
C TRP A 443 -33.26 8.43 0.49
N LEU A 444 -32.91 7.16 0.71
CA LEU A 444 -32.31 6.72 1.97
C LEU A 444 -30.96 7.39 2.25
N ASP A 445 -30.18 7.69 1.20
CA ASP A 445 -28.90 8.39 1.35
C ASP A 445 -29.13 9.86 1.73
N ASP A 446 -30.08 10.53 1.08
CA ASP A 446 -30.46 11.92 1.36
C ASP A 446 -30.98 12.09 2.80
N GLU A 447 -31.70 11.09 3.34
CA GLU A 447 -32.19 11.06 4.72
C GLU A 447 -31.15 10.51 5.73
N ALA A 448 -29.94 10.17 5.28
CA ALA A 448 -28.88 9.54 6.08
C ALA A 448 -29.28 8.23 6.79
N LEU A 449 -30.24 7.49 6.22
CA LEU A 449 -30.70 6.18 6.70
C LEU A 449 -30.04 5.00 5.95
N LEU A 450 -29.38 5.26 4.82
CA LEU A 450 -28.71 4.25 4.01
C LEU A 450 -27.49 3.70 4.75
N GLY A 451 -27.55 2.42 5.13
CA GLY A 451 -26.39 1.68 5.65
C GLY A 451 -25.49 1.16 4.53
N GLY A 452 -26.07 0.78 3.39
CA GLY A 452 -25.30 0.35 2.22
C GLY A 452 -26.17 -0.15 1.08
N SER A 453 -25.57 -0.38 -0.07
CA SER A 453 -26.23 -0.85 -1.30
C SER A 453 -25.38 -1.87 -2.06
N PHE A 454 -26.06 -2.86 -2.64
CA PHE A 454 -25.46 -3.87 -3.51
C PHE A 454 -26.38 -4.22 -4.67
N PHE A 455 -25.94 -3.96 -5.90
CA PHE A 455 -26.69 -4.20 -7.12
C PHE A 455 -26.08 -5.38 -7.89
N PHE A 456 -26.72 -6.55 -7.82
CA PHE A 456 -26.31 -7.70 -8.62
C PHE A 456 -26.43 -7.39 -10.11
N LYS A 457 -25.51 -7.93 -10.92
CA LYS A 457 -25.56 -7.81 -12.38
C LYS A 457 -24.92 -9.03 -13.03
N LYS A 458 -25.67 -9.74 -13.87
CA LYS A 458 -25.11 -10.84 -14.68
C LYS A 458 -24.07 -10.33 -15.70
N GLY A 459 -22.96 -11.05 -15.85
CA GLY A 459 -21.78 -10.74 -16.64
C GLY A 459 -20.71 -9.90 -15.93
N GLY A 460 -20.95 -9.42 -14.70
CA GLY A 460 -19.95 -8.67 -13.92
C GLY A 460 -19.09 -9.61 -13.05
N THR A 461 -17.76 -9.55 -13.18
CA THR A 461 -16.85 -10.49 -12.48
C THR A 461 -17.06 -10.54 -10.96
N ASP A 462 -17.33 -9.41 -10.31
CA ASP A 462 -17.53 -9.32 -8.84
C ASP A 462 -18.99 -9.08 -8.42
N ARG A 463 -19.87 -8.72 -9.36
CA ARG A 463 -21.28 -8.35 -9.08
C ARG A 463 -22.25 -9.52 -9.14
N GLU A 464 -21.80 -10.69 -9.59
CA GLU A 464 -22.57 -11.94 -9.57
C GLU A 464 -22.29 -12.80 -8.32
N ASP A 465 -21.18 -12.55 -7.63
CA ASP A 465 -20.69 -13.37 -6.52
C ASP A 465 -21.25 -12.86 -5.18
N ALA A 466 -22.13 -13.65 -4.58
CA ALA A 466 -22.70 -13.35 -3.26
C ALA A 466 -21.65 -13.28 -2.14
N LYS A 467 -20.45 -13.86 -2.32
CA LYS A 467 -19.35 -13.71 -1.36
C LYS A 467 -18.81 -12.28 -1.24
N ARG A 468 -19.13 -11.42 -2.22
CA ARG A 468 -18.81 -9.98 -2.18
C ARG A 468 -19.90 -9.15 -1.53
N LEU A 469 -21.11 -9.70 -1.33
CA LEU A 469 -22.27 -8.96 -0.82
C LEU A 469 -22.00 -8.39 0.57
N PHE A 470 -21.71 -9.26 1.55
CA PHE A 470 -21.58 -8.83 2.95
C PHE A 470 -20.25 -8.14 3.23
N THR A 471 -19.16 -8.46 2.53
CA THR A 471 -17.92 -7.68 2.65
C THR A 471 -18.12 -6.24 2.18
N THR A 472 -18.83 -6.05 1.07
CA THR A 472 -19.15 -4.73 0.51
C THR A 472 -20.10 -3.96 1.42
N LEU A 473 -21.19 -4.59 1.89
CA LEU A 473 -22.12 -3.96 2.83
C LEU A 473 -21.44 -3.64 4.18
N THR A 474 -20.56 -4.49 4.68
CA THR A 474 -19.82 -4.25 5.93
C THR A 474 -18.94 -3.02 5.82
N LYS A 475 -18.19 -2.88 4.72
CA LYS A 475 -17.36 -1.69 4.47
C LYS A 475 -18.22 -0.42 4.47
N GLN A 476 -19.32 -0.41 3.71
CA GLN A 476 -20.22 0.75 3.60
C GLN A 476 -20.89 1.10 4.94
N ILE A 477 -21.41 0.09 5.67
CA ILE A 477 -22.02 0.30 6.98
C ILE A 477 -20.99 0.86 7.97
N THR A 478 -19.76 0.34 7.95
CA THR A 478 -18.69 0.81 8.85
C THR A 478 -18.32 2.26 8.58
N GLU A 479 -18.25 2.67 7.31
CA GLU A 479 -17.96 4.06 6.92
C GLU A 479 -19.07 5.03 7.34
N ARG A 480 -20.33 4.56 7.40
CA ARG A 480 -21.49 5.37 7.83
C ARG A 480 -21.68 5.41 9.35
N LEU A 481 -21.15 4.44 10.09
CA LEU A 481 -21.24 4.43 11.54
C LEU A 481 -20.30 5.48 12.17
N PRO A 482 -20.70 6.13 13.27
CA PRO A 482 -19.82 7.01 14.03
C PRO A 482 -18.53 6.29 14.49
N PRO A 483 -17.36 6.98 14.60
CA PRO A 483 -16.06 6.33 14.85
C PRO A 483 -16.02 5.44 16.10
N HIS A 484 -16.75 5.81 17.15
CA HIS A 484 -16.83 5.05 18.40
C HIS A 484 -17.58 3.71 18.26
N LEU A 485 -18.43 3.55 17.23
CA LEU A 485 -19.21 2.33 16.95
C LEU A 485 -18.57 1.43 15.89
N GLN A 486 -17.52 1.90 15.21
CA GLN A 486 -16.81 1.12 14.19
C GLN A 486 -15.92 0.02 14.81
N GLN A 487 -15.50 0.19 16.06
CA GLN A 487 -14.50 -0.68 16.70
C GLN A 487 -14.89 -2.17 16.77
N PRO A 488 -16.14 -2.55 17.11
CA PRO A 488 -16.54 -3.97 17.11
C PRO A 488 -16.48 -4.60 15.72
N ILE A 489 -16.86 -3.86 14.67
CA ILE A 489 -16.80 -4.35 13.29
C ILE A 489 -15.35 -4.46 12.83
N LYS A 490 -14.53 -3.43 13.10
CA LYS A 490 -13.08 -3.44 12.82
C LYS A 490 -12.37 -4.61 13.51
N ARG A 491 -12.73 -4.94 14.76
CA ARG A 491 -12.20 -6.12 15.47
C ARG A 491 -12.65 -7.41 14.79
N ALA A 492 -13.93 -7.54 14.43
CA ALA A 492 -14.42 -8.73 13.75
C ALA A 492 -13.72 -8.98 12.40
N ILE A 493 -13.37 -7.92 11.66
CA ILE A 493 -12.56 -8.02 10.43
C ILE A 493 -11.17 -8.56 10.73
N ARG A 494 -10.48 -8.06 11.77
CA ARG A 494 -9.14 -8.52 12.17
C ARG A 494 -9.13 -9.97 12.66
N ASP A 495 -10.12 -10.33 13.47
CA ASP A 495 -10.21 -11.65 14.08
C ASP A 495 -10.59 -12.72 13.04
N SER A 496 -11.25 -12.33 11.95
CA SER A 496 -11.78 -13.23 10.92
C SER A 496 -10.94 -13.19 9.64
N ARG A 497 -9.73 -13.75 9.68
CA ARG A 497 -8.92 -13.93 8.47
C ARG A 497 -9.66 -14.82 7.47
N ASP A 498 -9.73 -14.38 6.21
CA ASP A 498 -10.39 -15.04 5.07
C ASP A 498 -11.93 -15.05 5.04
N ILE A 499 -12.60 -14.30 5.92
CA ILE A 499 -14.07 -14.17 5.93
C ILE A 499 -14.62 -13.72 4.56
N GLY A 500 -13.86 -12.93 3.80
CA GLY A 500 -14.24 -12.47 2.46
C GLY A 500 -14.32 -13.55 1.38
N SER A 501 -13.91 -14.79 1.67
CA SER A 501 -14.08 -15.98 0.81
C SER A 501 -15.07 -17.01 1.36
N SER A 502 -15.48 -16.86 2.63
CA SER A 502 -16.47 -17.71 3.29
C SER A 502 -17.86 -17.58 2.65
N ASN A 503 -18.77 -18.49 3.03
CA ASN A 503 -20.15 -18.41 2.57
C ASN A 503 -20.85 -17.14 3.11
N PRO A 504 -21.89 -16.62 2.41
CA PRO A 504 -22.57 -15.39 2.84
C PRO A 504 -23.17 -15.46 4.25
N GLN A 505 -23.57 -16.67 4.70
CA GLN A 505 -24.16 -16.85 6.03
C GLN A 505 -23.14 -16.60 7.14
N GLU A 506 -21.93 -17.13 7.01
CA GLU A 506 -20.80 -16.89 7.92
C GLU A 506 -20.38 -15.43 7.89
N GLN A 507 -20.24 -14.84 6.70
CA GLN A 507 -19.90 -13.42 6.54
C GLN A 507 -20.87 -12.53 7.30
N PHE A 508 -22.18 -12.72 7.13
CA PHE A 508 -23.18 -11.95 7.86
C PHE A 508 -23.05 -12.13 9.37
N ASN A 509 -22.84 -13.37 9.85
CA ASN A 509 -22.81 -13.65 11.28
C ASN A 509 -21.60 -12.99 11.96
N GLU A 510 -20.42 -13.12 11.36
CA GLU A 510 -19.18 -12.61 11.94
C GLU A 510 -19.00 -11.10 11.74
N LEU A 511 -19.29 -10.59 10.53
CA LEU A 511 -19.01 -9.18 10.19
C LEU A 511 -20.09 -8.19 10.63
N LEU A 512 -21.36 -8.60 10.62
CA LEU A 512 -22.49 -7.70 10.88
C LEU A 512 -23.26 -8.10 12.14
N PHE A 513 -23.72 -9.34 12.23
CA PHE A 513 -24.64 -9.74 13.30
C PHE A 513 -24.02 -9.68 14.69
N LYS A 514 -22.90 -10.38 14.92
CA LYS A 514 -22.24 -10.37 16.24
C LYS A 514 -21.77 -8.97 16.65
N PRO A 515 -21.11 -8.18 15.78
CA PRO A 515 -20.67 -6.82 16.12
C PRO A 515 -21.84 -5.89 16.45
N LEU A 516 -22.87 -5.83 15.60
CA LEU A 516 -24.00 -4.93 15.81
C LEU A 516 -24.85 -5.34 17.01
N LYS A 517 -24.98 -6.63 17.30
CA LYS A 517 -25.67 -7.11 18.51
C LYS A 517 -24.90 -6.83 19.80
N SER A 518 -23.57 -6.76 19.72
CA SER A 518 -22.71 -6.44 20.88
C SER A 518 -22.75 -4.96 21.27
N LEU A 519 -23.24 -4.09 20.38
CA LEU A 519 -23.44 -2.68 20.67
C LEU A 519 -24.59 -2.52 21.67
N ASN A 520 -24.26 -2.12 22.89
CA ASN A 520 -25.23 -1.76 23.92
C ASN A 520 -25.23 -0.24 24.08
N LEU A 521 -26.02 0.44 23.27
CA LEU A 521 -26.04 1.90 23.15
C LEU A 521 -26.98 2.55 24.17
N GLY A 522 -27.90 1.78 24.77
CA GLY A 522 -28.85 2.30 25.78
C GLY A 522 -29.73 3.44 25.25
N LEU A 523 -29.93 3.51 23.94
CA LEU A 523 -30.68 4.58 23.29
C LEU A 523 -32.18 4.42 23.54
N ARG A 524 -32.91 5.55 23.63
CA ARG A 524 -34.38 5.54 23.72
C ARG A 524 -35.05 5.14 22.41
N THR A 525 -34.37 5.35 21.28
CA THR A 525 -34.79 5.00 19.93
C THR A 525 -33.67 4.25 19.22
N PRO A 526 -33.93 3.11 18.58
CA PRO A 526 -32.89 2.33 17.90
C PRO A 526 -32.32 3.09 16.70
N LEU A 527 -31.03 2.90 16.42
CA LEU A 527 -30.40 3.41 15.21
C LEU A 527 -30.85 2.56 14.02
N ILE A 528 -31.64 3.12 13.11
CA ILE A 528 -32.12 2.41 11.92
C ILE A 528 -31.09 2.53 10.80
N LEU A 529 -30.69 1.41 10.21
CA LEU A 529 -29.84 1.36 9.03
C LEU A 529 -30.52 0.50 7.97
N VAL A 530 -30.66 1.01 6.76
CA VAL A 530 -31.30 0.27 5.65
C VAL A 530 -30.26 -0.14 4.62
N ALA A 531 -30.18 -1.44 4.32
CA ALA A 531 -29.38 -1.98 3.23
C ALA A 531 -30.27 -2.27 2.00
N VAL A 532 -29.85 -1.81 0.83
CA VAL A 532 -30.57 -2.01 -0.44
C VAL A 532 -29.87 -3.08 -1.26
N ILE A 533 -30.58 -4.16 -1.60
CA ILE A 533 -30.08 -5.28 -2.40
C ILE A 533 -30.96 -5.42 -3.65
N ASP A 534 -30.38 -5.16 -4.82
CA ASP A 534 -31.09 -5.22 -6.09
C ASP A 534 -30.78 -6.51 -6.87
N ALA A 535 -31.81 -7.08 -7.50
CA ALA A 535 -31.72 -8.21 -8.41
C ALA A 535 -31.08 -9.47 -7.81
N LEU A 536 -31.55 -9.92 -6.63
CA LEU A 536 -31.01 -11.11 -5.95
C LEU A 536 -31.05 -12.39 -6.82
N ASP A 537 -31.97 -12.48 -7.77
CA ASP A 537 -32.05 -13.55 -8.79
C ASP A 537 -30.88 -13.57 -9.79
N GLU A 538 -30.07 -12.51 -9.82
CA GLU A 538 -28.87 -12.41 -10.65
C GLU A 538 -27.61 -12.99 -10.02
N CYS A 539 -27.71 -13.50 -8.79
CA CYS A 539 -26.64 -14.25 -8.14
C CYS A 539 -26.32 -15.56 -8.88
N GLN A 540 -25.03 -15.81 -9.15
CA GLN A 540 -24.57 -16.96 -9.93
C GLN A 540 -24.89 -18.31 -9.28
N VAL A 541 -24.74 -18.40 -7.96
CA VAL A 541 -24.82 -19.66 -7.21
C VAL A 541 -26.12 -19.72 -6.40
N PRO A 542 -27.09 -20.59 -6.75
CA PRO A 542 -28.37 -20.68 -6.04
C PRO A 542 -28.24 -21.09 -4.55
N ALA A 543 -27.19 -21.84 -4.22
CA ALA A 543 -26.91 -22.23 -2.83
C ALA A 543 -26.56 -21.02 -1.95
N ASP A 544 -25.86 -20.03 -2.51
CA ASP A 544 -25.47 -18.82 -1.80
C ASP A 544 -26.66 -17.90 -1.55
N VAL A 545 -27.63 -17.88 -2.47
CA VAL A 545 -28.93 -17.21 -2.26
C VAL A 545 -29.67 -17.84 -1.07
N ALA A 546 -29.69 -19.17 -0.99
CA ALA A 546 -30.32 -19.85 0.14
C ALA A 546 -29.60 -19.57 1.47
N ALA A 547 -28.26 -19.54 1.44
CA ALA A 547 -27.43 -19.17 2.59
C ALA A 547 -27.71 -17.74 3.06
N PHE A 548 -27.80 -16.78 2.12
CA PHE A 548 -28.21 -15.39 2.39
C PHE A 548 -29.61 -15.32 3.00
N LEU A 549 -30.62 -15.94 2.39
CA LEU A 549 -32.00 -15.86 2.91
C LEU A 549 -32.14 -16.46 4.32
N SER A 550 -31.30 -17.44 4.67
CA SER A 550 -31.27 -18.02 6.02
C SER A 550 -30.80 -17.06 7.12
N THR A 551 -30.15 -15.94 6.78
CA THR A 551 -29.66 -14.95 7.75
C THR A 551 -30.72 -13.93 8.15
N LEU A 552 -31.66 -13.63 7.25
CA LEU A 552 -32.65 -12.57 7.42
C LEU A 552 -33.47 -12.64 8.71
N PRO A 553 -33.90 -13.82 9.22
CA PRO A 553 -34.63 -13.90 10.49
C PRO A 553 -33.85 -13.33 11.69
N LYS A 554 -32.52 -13.32 11.64
CA LYS A 554 -31.66 -12.81 12.72
C LYS A 554 -31.68 -11.29 12.81
N LEU A 555 -32.14 -10.58 11.78
CA LEU A 555 -32.23 -9.11 11.80
C LEU A 555 -33.15 -8.61 12.91
N SER A 556 -34.22 -9.35 13.21
CA SER A 556 -35.18 -9.03 14.27
C SER A 556 -34.63 -9.20 15.69
N ASP A 557 -33.47 -9.85 15.86
CA ASP A 557 -32.85 -10.08 17.18
C ASP A 557 -31.98 -8.90 17.64
N MET A 558 -31.75 -7.89 16.79
CA MET A 558 -30.95 -6.71 17.11
C MET A 558 -31.82 -5.63 17.77
N LYS A 559 -31.40 -5.11 18.94
CA LYS A 559 -32.20 -4.16 19.74
C LYS A 559 -31.81 -2.70 19.49
N ASP A 560 -30.54 -2.36 19.68
CA ASP A 560 -30.09 -0.97 19.67
C ASP A 560 -29.75 -0.44 18.26
N VAL A 561 -29.39 -1.34 17.34
CA VAL A 561 -29.17 -1.05 15.92
C VAL A 561 -30.11 -1.92 15.11
N GLN A 562 -31.09 -1.32 14.44
CA GLN A 562 -32.07 -2.03 13.63
C GLN A 562 -31.63 -2.03 12.17
N LEU A 563 -30.90 -3.07 11.77
CA LEU A 563 -30.53 -3.30 10.37
C LEU A 563 -31.73 -3.84 9.60
N ARG A 564 -32.17 -3.10 8.58
CA ARG A 564 -33.27 -3.45 7.68
C ARG A 564 -32.76 -3.74 6.28
N MET A 565 -33.45 -4.59 5.55
CA MET A 565 -33.07 -4.97 4.18
C MET A 565 -34.22 -4.78 3.20
N PHE A 566 -34.00 -3.93 2.20
CA PHE A 566 -34.87 -3.79 1.03
C PHE A 566 -34.31 -4.63 -0.11
N ILE A 567 -35.06 -5.65 -0.55
CA ILE A 567 -34.58 -6.66 -1.49
C ILE A 567 -35.50 -6.69 -2.72
N THR A 568 -34.91 -6.66 -3.91
CA THR A 568 -35.66 -6.88 -5.17
C THR A 568 -35.27 -8.21 -5.82
N SER A 569 -36.26 -8.93 -6.37
CA SER A 569 -35.98 -10.13 -7.16
C SER A 569 -37.10 -10.51 -8.14
N ARG A 570 -36.79 -11.42 -9.07
CA ARG A 570 -37.79 -12.24 -9.77
C ARG A 570 -38.32 -13.37 -8.88
N PRO A 571 -39.54 -13.90 -9.16
CA PRO A 571 -40.10 -15.05 -8.45
C PRO A 571 -39.48 -16.38 -8.85
N GLU A 572 -38.15 -16.50 -8.77
CA GLU A 572 -37.49 -17.77 -9.07
C GLU A 572 -37.70 -18.78 -7.93
N PRO A 573 -37.81 -20.09 -8.23
CA PRO A 573 -38.07 -21.12 -7.24
C PRO A 573 -37.17 -21.08 -5.98
N PRO A 574 -35.83 -20.91 -6.06
CA PRO A 574 -34.99 -20.85 -4.86
C PRO A 574 -35.29 -19.63 -3.98
N VAL A 575 -35.55 -18.47 -4.58
CA VAL A 575 -35.84 -17.21 -3.89
C VAL A 575 -37.20 -17.27 -3.20
N VAL A 576 -38.23 -17.70 -3.93
CA VAL A 576 -39.60 -17.84 -3.40
C VAL A 576 -39.62 -18.84 -2.25
N LYS A 577 -38.90 -19.97 -2.36
CA LYS A 577 -38.84 -20.97 -1.30
C LYS A 577 -38.21 -20.41 -0.01
N GLY A 578 -37.16 -19.60 -0.12
CA GLY A 578 -36.52 -18.98 1.04
C GLY A 578 -37.42 -17.95 1.72
N PHE A 579 -38.00 -17.03 0.96
CA PHE A 579 -38.87 -15.97 1.49
C PHE A 579 -40.23 -16.46 2.06
N ARG A 580 -40.66 -17.69 1.75
CA ARG A 580 -41.84 -18.30 2.39
C ARG A 580 -41.65 -18.55 3.88
N GLN A 581 -40.41 -18.66 4.35
CA GLN A 581 -40.08 -19.03 5.73
C GLN A 581 -39.75 -17.81 6.60
N ILE A 582 -39.91 -16.59 6.07
CA ILE A 582 -39.43 -15.34 6.66
C ILE A 582 -40.59 -14.35 6.78
N ASN A 583 -40.71 -13.68 7.94
CA ASN A 583 -41.64 -12.57 8.11
C ASN A 583 -41.13 -11.35 7.36
N LYS A 584 -41.96 -10.78 6.49
CA LYS A 584 -41.57 -9.70 5.58
C LYS A 584 -42.79 -8.91 5.11
N ASP A 585 -42.56 -7.66 4.74
CA ASP A 585 -43.48 -6.91 3.90
C ASP A 585 -43.23 -7.28 2.43
N GLU A 586 -44.27 -7.59 1.68
CA GLU A 586 -44.15 -8.10 0.31
C GLU A 586 -45.06 -7.31 -0.65
N ILE A 587 -44.47 -6.82 -1.73
CA ILE A 587 -45.21 -6.21 -2.84
C ILE A 587 -44.84 -6.87 -4.15
N ILE A 588 -45.85 -7.28 -4.91
CA ILE A 588 -45.70 -7.90 -6.21
C ILE A 588 -46.06 -6.89 -7.30
N LEU A 589 -45.06 -6.38 -8.02
CA LEU A 589 -45.21 -5.29 -8.99
C LEU A 589 -46.19 -5.58 -10.12
N HIS A 590 -46.31 -6.84 -10.54
CA HIS A 590 -47.22 -7.23 -11.62
C HIS A 590 -48.66 -7.46 -11.14
N GLN A 591 -48.93 -7.34 -9.83
CA GLN A 591 -50.27 -7.41 -9.23
C GLN A 591 -50.81 -6.02 -8.84
N ILE A 592 -50.01 -4.96 -9.03
CA ILE A 592 -50.47 -3.57 -8.90
C ILE A 592 -51.63 -3.34 -9.88
N LYS A 593 -52.61 -2.52 -9.46
CA LYS A 593 -53.78 -2.19 -10.28
C LYS A 593 -53.34 -1.75 -11.69
N ARG A 594 -53.94 -2.36 -12.71
CA ARG A 594 -53.64 -2.06 -14.11
C ARG A 594 -53.78 -0.56 -14.44
N SER A 595 -54.73 0.13 -13.81
CA SER A 595 -54.93 1.59 -13.95
C SER A 595 -53.73 2.41 -13.47
N THR A 596 -53.06 1.99 -12.40
CA THR A 596 -51.87 2.67 -11.88
C THR A 596 -50.68 2.46 -12.81
N ILE A 597 -50.50 1.22 -13.31
CA ILE A 597 -49.45 0.90 -14.28
C ILE A 597 -49.66 1.66 -15.61
N ASP A 598 -50.90 1.72 -16.10
CA ASP A 598 -51.29 2.49 -17.28
C ASP A 598 -50.97 3.98 -17.13
N HIS A 599 -51.29 4.56 -15.98
CA HIS A 599 -50.96 5.95 -15.65
C HIS A 599 -49.44 6.21 -15.63
N ASP A 600 -48.67 5.39 -14.91
CA ASP A 600 -47.22 5.55 -14.81
C ASP A 600 -46.53 5.39 -16.18
N ILE A 601 -46.93 4.39 -16.99
CA ILE A 601 -46.41 4.19 -18.34
C ILE A 601 -46.79 5.37 -19.25
N SER A 602 -48.00 5.91 -19.10
CA SER A 602 -48.44 7.10 -19.84
C SER A 602 -47.56 8.31 -19.54
N ILE A 603 -47.23 8.55 -18.27
CA ILE A 603 -46.32 9.64 -17.87
C ILE A 603 -44.94 9.43 -18.51
N PHE A 604 -44.40 8.22 -18.37
CA PHE A 604 -43.10 7.86 -18.95
C PHE A 604 -43.04 8.08 -20.46
N LEU A 605 -43.99 7.50 -21.21
CA LEU A 605 -44.04 7.63 -22.66
C LEU A 605 -44.27 9.07 -23.09
N ARG A 606 -45.13 9.83 -22.40
CA ARG A 606 -45.41 11.23 -22.73
C ARG A 606 -44.16 12.10 -22.61
N GLN A 607 -43.44 12.00 -21.50
CA GLN A 607 -42.19 12.76 -21.32
C GLN A 607 -41.15 12.41 -22.41
N LYS A 608 -40.99 11.11 -22.70
CA LYS A 608 -40.02 10.62 -23.67
C LYS A 608 -40.38 10.96 -25.12
N LEU A 609 -41.66 10.86 -25.50
CA LEU A 609 -42.15 11.24 -26.83
C LEU A 609 -42.13 12.75 -27.03
N ASN A 610 -42.41 13.56 -25.99
CA ASN A 610 -42.25 15.02 -26.06
C ASN A 610 -40.79 15.41 -26.33
N LYS A 611 -39.84 14.66 -25.76
CA LYS A 611 -38.42 14.86 -26.05
C LYS A 611 -38.11 14.59 -27.54
N ILE A 612 -38.60 13.49 -28.11
CA ILE A 612 -38.46 13.20 -29.55
C ILE A 612 -39.13 14.30 -30.40
N GLN A 613 -40.32 14.74 -30.01
CA GLN A 613 -41.04 15.80 -30.71
C GLN A 613 -40.23 17.10 -30.76
N TYR A 614 -39.57 17.44 -29.65
CA TYR A 614 -38.66 18.59 -29.57
C TYR A 614 -37.40 18.39 -30.41
N ASP A 615 -36.71 17.25 -30.23
CA ASP A 615 -35.43 16.94 -30.88
C ASP A 615 -35.54 16.84 -32.43
N TYR A 616 -36.71 16.42 -32.95
CA TYR A 616 -36.98 16.24 -34.39
C TYR A 616 -37.96 17.26 -34.98
N GLU A 617 -38.33 18.32 -34.24
CA GLU A 617 -39.25 19.39 -34.69
C GLU A 617 -40.59 18.88 -35.28
N LEU A 618 -41.18 17.86 -34.66
CA LEU A 618 -42.41 17.21 -35.13
C LEU A 618 -43.66 18.05 -34.80
N PRO A 619 -44.81 17.82 -35.49
CA PRO A 619 -46.05 18.58 -35.24
C PRO A 619 -46.51 18.48 -33.78
N GLN A 620 -47.11 19.55 -33.24
CA GLN A 620 -47.60 19.58 -31.84
C GLN A 620 -48.56 18.44 -31.48
N ASN A 621 -49.31 17.90 -32.45
CA ASN A 621 -50.26 16.81 -32.26
C ASN A 621 -49.65 15.41 -32.46
N TRP A 622 -48.32 15.31 -32.58
CA TRP A 622 -47.61 14.03 -32.70
C TRP A 622 -47.44 13.36 -31.33
N PRO A 623 -47.61 12.03 -31.20
CA PRO A 623 -47.99 11.03 -32.20
C PRO A 623 -49.51 10.90 -32.45
N GLY A 624 -50.32 11.72 -31.76
CA GLY A 624 -51.79 11.70 -31.78
C GLY A 624 -52.39 10.78 -30.72
N ASP A 625 -53.52 11.17 -30.13
CA ASP A 625 -54.12 10.47 -28.97
C ASP A 625 -54.40 8.98 -29.22
N LYS A 626 -54.81 8.62 -30.44
CA LYS A 626 -55.07 7.23 -30.82
C LYS A 626 -53.80 6.38 -30.81
N ASN A 627 -52.71 6.88 -31.39
CA ASN A 627 -51.44 6.18 -31.45
C ASN A 627 -50.78 6.14 -30.07
N PHE A 628 -50.84 7.24 -29.32
CA PHE A 628 -50.36 7.30 -27.94
C PHE A 628 -51.04 6.25 -27.07
N LYS A 629 -52.38 6.18 -27.10
CA LYS A 629 -53.13 5.18 -26.34
C LYS A 629 -52.82 3.76 -26.78
N ALA A 630 -52.65 3.53 -28.09
CA ALA A 630 -52.21 2.22 -28.58
C ALA A 630 -50.82 1.83 -28.06
N LEU A 631 -49.86 2.74 -27.97
CA LEU A 631 -48.54 2.50 -27.41
C LEU A 631 -48.60 2.15 -25.92
N VAL A 632 -49.40 2.88 -25.14
CA VAL A 632 -49.62 2.59 -23.71
C VAL A 632 -50.26 1.22 -23.54
N ASP A 633 -51.32 0.91 -24.29
CA ASP A 633 -52.01 -0.39 -24.23
C ASP A 633 -51.08 -1.57 -24.54
N MET A 634 -50.13 -1.40 -25.47
CA MET A 634 -49.13 -2.41 -25.82
C MET A 634 -48.04 -2.54 -24.76
N ALA A 635 -47.67 -1.43 -24.12
CA ALA A 635 -46.64 -1.43 -23.09
C ALA A 635 -47.13 -1.99 -21.75
N VAL A 636 -48.42 -1.87 -21.40
CA VAL A 636 -48.94 -2.39 -20.14
C VAL A 636 -48.90 -3.94 -20.12
N PRO A 637 -48.28 -4.59 -19.12
CA PRO A 637 -47.78 -4.03 -17.85
C PRO A 637 -46.24 -3.86 -17.76
N LEU A 638 -45.52 -3.93 -18.87
CA LEU A 638 -44.06 -4.00 -18.94
C LEU A 638 -43.41 -2.66 -19.33
N PHE A 639 -42.76 -1.99 -18.37
CA PHE A 639 -42.01 -0.76 -18.63
C PHE A 639 -40.86 -0.94 -19.63
N ILE A 640 -40.26 -2.13 -19.67
CA ILE A 640 -39.24 -2.45 -20.69
C ILE A 640 -39.77 -2.32 -22.11
N TYR A 641 -41.05 -2.63 -22.35
CA TYR A 641 -41.67 -2.47 -23.66
C TYR A 641 -41.68 -1.00 -24.06
N ALA A 642 -42.19 -0.13 -23.17
CA ALA A 642 -42.19 1.32 -23.37
C ALA A 642 -40.79 1.89 -23.60
N ALA A 643 -39.80 1.47 -22.81
CA ALA A 643 -38.42 1.93 -22.94
C ALA A 643 -37.77 1.45 -24.26
N THR A 644 -38.02 0.21 -24.67
CA THR A 644 -37.47 -0.36 -25.91
C THR A 644 -38.07 0.33 -27.14
N ILE A 645 -39.38 0.57 -27.13
CA ILE A 645 -40.06 1.32 -28.20
C ILE A 645 -39.56 2.75 -28.27
N TYR A 646 -39.47 3.44 -27.14
CA TYR A 646 -38.93 4.79 -27.11
C TYR A 646 -37.54 4.85 -27.77
N ARG A 647 -36.63 3.95 -27.35
CA ARG A 647 -35.29 3.87 -27.93
C ARG A 647 -35.32 3.57 -29.42
N PHE A 648 -36.21 2.68 -29.86
CA PHE A 648 -36.37 2.34 -31.27
C PHE A 648 -36.90 3.52 -32.09
N ILE A 649 -37.89 4.26 -31.60
CA ILE A 649 -38.40 5.46 -32.29
C ILE A 649 -37.34 6.57 -32.32
N ASN A 650 -36.53 6.68 -31.26
CA ASN A 650 -35.49 7.70 -31.11
C ASN A 650 -34.11 7.31 -31.72
N CYS A 651 -33.98 6.23 -32.50
CA CYS A 651 -32.67 5.92 -33.08
C CYS A 651 -32.28 6.93 -34.16
N ASP A 652 -31.01 7.30 -34.16
CA ASP A 652 -30.43 8.23 -35.13
C ASP A 652 -30.49 7.68 -36.56
N GLY A 653 -30.94 8.52 -37.51
CA GLY A 653 -30.83 8.27 -38.95
C GLY A 653 -32.11 7.93 -39.72
N GLU A 654 -33.26 7.76 -39.04
CA GLU A 654 -34.55 7.50 -39.69
C GLU A 654 -35.68 8.35 -39.08
N LEU A 655 -36.75 8.59 -39.86
CA LEU A 655 -37.88 9.41 -39.41
C LEU A 655 -38.69 8.67 -38.30
N PRO A 656 -38.91 9.31 -37.13
CA PRO A 656 -39.65 8.71 -36.01
C PRO A 656 -41.05 8.20 -36.39
N ASP A 657 -41.73 8.89 -37.33
CA ASP A 657 -43.05 8.51 -37.83
C ASP A 657 -43.09 7.16 -38.53
N ALA A 658 -42.09 6.85 -39.36
CA ALA A 658 -42.05 5.59 -40.10
C ALA A 658 -41.90 4.40 -39.14
N ARG A 659 -41.10 4.56 -38.09
CA ARG A 659 -40.88 3.54 -37.06
C ARG A 659 -42.09 3.35 -36.16
N LEU A 660 -42.76 4.44 -35.80
CA LEU A 660 -44.02 4.39 -35.07
C LEU A 660 -45.07 3.59 -35.87
N GLN A 661 -45.21 3.85 -37.17
CA GLN A 661 -46.15 3.11 -38.02
C GLN A 661 -45.76 1.64 -38.19
N ALA A 662 -44.46 1.31 -38.24
CA ALA A 662 -43.99 -0.07 -38.30
C ALA A 662 -44.41 -0.89 -37.06
N ILE A 663 -44.31 -0.30 -35.86
CA ILE A 663 -44.77 -0.96 -34.64
C ILE A 663 -46.29 -1.14 -34.65
N LEU A 664 -47.03 -0.08 -34.98
CA LEU A 664 -48.51 -0.11 -34.97
C LEU A 664 -49.08 -1.08 -36.02
N SER A 665 -48.45 -1.22 -37.18
CA SER A 665 -48.86 -2.16 -38.23
C SER A 665 -48.59 -3.63 -37.87
N SER A 666 -47.51 -3.92 -37.13
CA SER A 666 -47.18 -5.28 -36.67
C SER A 666 -48.26 -5.91 -35.77
N ARG A 667 -48.98 -5.08 -34.99
CA ARG A 667 -50.13 -5.47 -34.17
C ARG A 667 -51.31 -5.99 -34.98
N SER A 668 -51.48 -5.51 -36.22
CA SER A 668 -52.61 -5.90 -37.08
C SER A 668 -52.40 -7.27 -37.74
N SER A 669 -51.14 -7.71 -37.86
CA SER A 669 -50.74 -8.95 -38.54
C SER A 669 -50.67 -10.16 -37.61
N ASN A 670 -50.29 -9.96 -36.34
CA ASN A 670 -50.16 -11.03 -35.34
C ASN A 670 -51.46 -11.26 -34.55
N LYS A 671 -52.50 -11.79 -35.20
CA LYS A 671 -53.55 -12.56 -34.52
C LYS A 671 -53.07 -14.00 -34.31
N MET A 672 -51.96 -14.19 -33.58
CA MET A 672 -51.55 -15.54 -33.15
C MET A 672 -52.28 -15.86 -31.84
N GLU A 673 -52.75 -17.09 -31.69
CA GLU A 673 -53.54 -17.56 -30.54
C GLU A 673 -52.89 -17.20 -29.20
N LYS A 674 -53.71 -16.68 -28.27
CA LYS A 674 -53.33 -16.41 -26.87
C LYS A 674 -52.79 -17.70 -26.23
N ILE A 675 -51.48 -17.83 -26.17
CA ILE A 675 -50.82 -18.77 -25.26
C ILE A 675 -50.27 -17.93 -24.11
N ASP A 676 -50.82 -18.12 -22.92
CA ASP A 676 -50.46 -17.43 -21.68
C ASP A 676 -49.08 -17.88 -21.16
N SER A 677 -48.01 -17.63 -21.94
CA SER A 677 -46.63 -17.83 -21.49
C SER A 677 -45.88 -16.50 -21.46
N GLU A 678 -44.96 -16.33 -20.50
CA GLU A 678 -44.09 -15.15 -20.41
C GLU A 678 -43.28 -14.92 -21.67
N TYR A 679 -42.95 -16.00 -22.40
CA TYR A 679 -42.23 -15.99 -23.66
C TYR A 679 -43.03 -15.33 -24.81
N SER A 680 -44.36 -15.45 -24.83
CA SER A 680 -45.22 -14.76 -25.81
C SER A 680 -45.09 -13.23 -25.70
N LYS A 681 -44.88 -12.70 -24.48
CA LYS A 681 -44.75 -11.26 -24.23
C LYS A 681 -43.39 -10.70 -24.67
N LEU A 682 -42.33 -11.51 -24.60
CA LEU A 682 -41.00 -11.12 -25.11
C LEU A 682 -40.98 -11.05 -26.64
N THR A 683 -41.66 -11.99 -27.30
CA THR A 683 -41.84 -11.96 -28.76
C THR A 683 -42.54 -10.69 -29.22
N GLU A 684 -43.57 -10.24 -28.50
CA GLU A 684 -44.27 -8.98 -28.81
C GLU A 684 -43.37 -7.74 -28.66
N ILE A 685 -42.33 -7.78 -27.81
CA ILE A 685 -41.37 -6.67 -27.63
C ILE A 685 -40.34 -6.65 -28.75
N TYR A 686 -39.59 -7.74 -28.90
CA TYR A 686 -38.34 -7.73 -29.67
C TYR A 686 -38.55 -8.07 -31.14
N PHE A 687 -39.53 -8.90 -31.46
CA PHE A 687 -39.75 -9.35 -32.82
C PHE A 687 -40.07 -8.18 -33.77
N PRO A 688 -40.98 -7.23 -33.46
CA PRO A 688 -41.25 -6.10 -34.35
C PRO A 688 -40.02 -5.21 -34.60
N VAL A 689 -39.19 -5.02 -33.57
CA VAL A 689 -37.95 -4.22 -33.64
C VAL A 689 -36.95 -4.87 -34.60
N LEU A 690 -36.71 -6.18 -34.48
CA LEU A 690 -35.77 -6.90 -35.33
C LEU A 690 -36.32 -7.11 -36.75
N GLU A 691 -37.61 -7.40 -36.87
CA GLU A 691 -38.28 -7.60 -38.16
C GLU A 691 -38.27 -6.31 -39.00
N HIS A 692 -38.42 -5.13 -38.39
CA HIS A 692 -38.30 -3.85 -39.11
C HIS A 692 -36.91 -3.68 -39.74
N ILE A 693 -35.84 -4.01 -39.02
CA ILE A 693 -34.46 -3.94 -39.53
C ILE A 693 -34.26 -4.88 -40.73
N VAL A 694 -34.92 -6.03 -40.69
CA VAL A 694 -34.88 -7.05 -41.74
C VAL A 694 -35.69 -6.66 -42.98
N LEU A 695 -36.89 -6.09 -42.80
CA LEU A 695 -37.80 -5.73 -43.90
C LEU A 695 -37.24 -4.65 -44.83
N GLN A 696 -36.28 -3.84 -44.36
CA GLN A 696 -35.59 -2.87 -45.20
C GLN A 696 -34.53 -3.49 -46.14
N LYS A 697 -34.22 -4.79 -46.01
CA LYS A 697 -33.10 -5.44 -46.73
C LYS A 697 -33.56 -6.29 -47.91
N ARG A 698 -32.71 -6.38 -48.94
CA ARG A 698 -32.93 -7.28 -50.07
C ARG A 698 -32.66 -8.75 -49.67
N PRO A 699 -33.27 -9.75 -50.33
CA PRO A 699 -33.13 -11.16 -49.94
C PRO A 699 -31.70 -11.68 -49.80
N LYS A 700 -30.80 -11.34 -50.75
CA LYS A 700 -29.38 -11.75 -50.68
C LYS A 700 -28.60 -11.05 -49.56
N GLU A 701 -28.96 -9.80 -49.26
CA GLU A 701 -28.35 -9.04 -48.17
C GLU A 701 -28.87 -9.52 -46.81
N LEU A 702 -30.09 -10.04 -46.77
CA LEU A 702 -30.72 -10.56 -45.56
C LEU A 702 -30.03 -11.82 -45.06
N GLU A 703 -29.73 -12.80 -45.92
CA GLU A 703 -29.01 -14.02 -45.50
C GLU A 703 -27.66 -13.69 -44.88
N ALA A 704 -26.85 -12.87 -45.57
CA ALA A 704 -25.56 -12.41 -45.05
C ALA A 704 -25.70 -11.64 -43.73
N TRP A 705 -26.73 -10.78 -43.61
CA TRP A 705 -26.99 -10.05 -42.37
C TRP A 705 -27.38 -10.97 -41.22
N MET A 706 -28.18 -12.02 -41.48
CA MET A 706 -28.59 -12.98 -40.48
C MET A 706 -27.41 -13.81 -39.96
N ASP A 707 -26.48 -14.17 -40.83
CA ASP A 707 -25.27 -14.89 -40.42
C ASP A 707 -24.35 -13.99 -39.59
N ASP A 708 -24.12 -12.75 -40.02
CA ASP A 708 -23.40 -11.74 -39.23
C ASP A 708 -24.07 -11.51 -37.86
N PHE A 709 -25.40 -11.43 -37.83
CA PHE A 709 -26.18 -11.24 -36.61
C PHE A 709 -25.97 -12.41 -35.65
N ARG A 710 -26.13 -13.65 -36.12
CA ARG A 710 -25.93 -14.84 -35.29
C ARG A 710 -24.50 -14.94 -34.78
N ARG A 711 -23.51 -14.56 -35.60
CA ARG A 711 -22.10 -14.57 -35.21
C ARG A 711 -21.79 -13.53 -34.13
N ILE A 712 -22.24 -12.28 -34.32
CA ILE A 712 -21.90 -11.16 -33.42
C ILE A 712 -22.78 -11.16 -32.18
N VAL A 713 -24.09 -11.17 -32.35
CA VAL A 713 -25.04 -11.12 -31.22
C VAL A 713 -25.03 -12.44 -30.45
N GLY A 714 -24.86 -13.57 -31.15
CA GLY A 714 -24.69 -14.86 -30.50
C GLY A 714 -23.46 -14.89 -29.61
N ALA A 715 -22.33 -14.33 -30.06
CA ALA A 715 -21.17 -14.17 -29.20
C ALA A 715 -21.49 -13.33 -27.95
N ILE A 716 -22.04 -12.12 -28.11
CA ILE A 716 -22.37 -11.21 -27.00
C ILE A 716 -23.29 -11.88 -25.95
N VAL A 717 -24.28 -12.64 -26.41
CA VAL A 717 -25.26 -13.32 -25.54
C VAL A 717 -24.64 -14.48 -24.76
N LEU A 718 -23.58 -15.09 -25.28
CA LEU A 718 -22.94 -16.27 -24.72
C LEU A 718 -21.66 -15.96 -23.93
N LEU A 719 -21.10 -14.75 -24.03
CA LEU A 719 -19.93 -14.35 -23.26
C LEU A 719 -20.20 -14.45 -21.75
N TYR A 720 -19.26 -15.04 -21.01
CA TYR A 720 -19.28 -15.09 -19.53
C TYR A 720 -18.84 -13.78 -18.87
N SER A 721 -18.14 -12.93 -19.63
CA SER A 721 -17.68 -11.60 -19.24
C SER A 721 -17.74 -10.71 -20.48
N PRO A 722 -18.41 -9.54 -20.42
CA PRO A 722 -18.69 -8.74 -21.59
C PRO A 722 -17.40 -8.11 -22.12
N LEU A 723 -17.26 -8.12 -23.45
CA LEU A 723 -16.12 -7.53 -24.14
C LEU A 723 -16.52 -6.24 -24.85
N SER A 724 -15.54 -5.36 -25.06
CA SER A 724 -15.73 -4.18 -25.90
C SER A 724 -15.98 -4.59 -27.36
N ALA A 725 -16.52 -3.67 -28.17
CA ALA A 725 -16.74 -3.96 -29.59
C ALA A 725 -15.43 -4.29 -30.33
N VAL A 726 -14.31 -3.70 -29.89
CA VAL A 726 -12.98 -3.96 -30.46
C VAL A 726 -12.48 -5.34 -30.06
N SER A 727 -12.52 -5.66 -28.77
CA SER A 727 -12.06 -6.97 -28.27
C SER A 727 -12.94 -8.11 -28.77
N LEU A 728 -14.26 -7.91 -28.85
CA LEU A 728 -15.17 -8.88 -29.45
C LEU A 728 -14.79 -9.15 -30.91
N ALA A 729 -14.63 -8.10 -31.73
CA ALA A 729 -14.28 -8.24 -33.14
C ALA A 729 -12.99 -9.04 -33.35
N LYS A 730 -11.98 -8.81 -32.50
CA LYS A 730 -10.73 -9.58 -32.53
C LYS A 730 -10.91 -11.02 -32.08
N LEU A 731 -11.68 -11.27 -31.01
CA LEU A 731 -11.95 -12.63 -30.52
C LEU A 731 -12.62 -13.49 -31.59
N ILE A 732 -13.69 -12.99 -32.20
CA ILE A 732 -14.47 -13.73 -33.21
C ILE A 732 -13.88 -13.61 -34.63
N CYS A 733 -12.68 -13.06 -34.79
CA CYS A 733 -11.99 -12.83 -36.07
C CYS A 733 -12.86 -12.13 -37.12
N PHE A 734 -13.55 -11.06 -36.73
CA PHE A 734 -14.49 -10.33 -37.57
C PHE A 734 -14.07 -8.87 -37.82
N ASP A 735 -14.52 -8.30 -38.94
CA ASP A 735 -14.20 -6.91 -39.28
C ASP A 735 -14.86 -5.94 -38.27
N LYS A 736 -14.05 -5.08 -37.64
CA LYS A 736 -14.50 -4.11 -36.63
C LYS A 736 -15.61 -3.19 -37.16
N VAL A 737 -15.51 -2.73 -38.40
CA VAL A 737 -16.50 -1.84 -39.02
C VAL A 737 -17.82 -2.58 -39.22
N LYS A 738 -17.77 -3.86 -39.62
CA LYS A 738 -18.97 -4.70 -39.69
C LYS A 738 -19.59 -4.91 -38.31
N VAL A 739 -18.80 -5.20 -37.27
CA VAL A 739 -19.31 -5.36 -35.90
C VAL A 739 -20.01 -4.08 -35.43
N GLN A 740 -19.34 -2.94 -35.54
CA GLN A 740 -19.92 -1.65 -35.15
C GLN A 740 -21.17 -1.29 -35.96
N GLY A 741 -21.17 -1.53 -37.28
CA GLY A 741 -22.32 -1.28 -38.14
C GLY A 741 -23.51 -2.22 -37.90
N ARG A 742 -23.29 -3.43 -37.38
CA ARG A 742 -24.37 -4.32 -36.94
C ARG A 742 -24.92 -3.88 -35.60
N LEU A 743 -24.05 -3.54 -34.65
CA LEU A 743 -24.46 -3.10 -33.32
C LEU A 743 -25.15 -1.73 -33.33
N SER A 744 -24.79 -0.82 -34.25
CA SER A 744 -25.48 0.46 -34.41
C SER A 744 -26.96 0.29 -34.79
N SER A 745 -27.29 -0.75 -35.58
CA SER A 745 -28.70 -1.07 -35.89
C SER A 745 -29.48 -1.64 -34.71
N LEU A 746 -28.79 -2.06 -33.64
CA LEU A 746 -29.38 -2.72 -32.47
C LEU A 746 -29.32 -1.85 -31.20
N GLN A 747 -29.07 -0.55 -31.32
CA GLN A 747 -28.98 0.38 -30.17
C GLN A 747 -30.24 0.42 -29.28
N SER A 748 -31.39 -0.02 -29.80
CA SER A 748 -32.63 -0.13 -29.02
C SER A 748 -32.60 -1.24 -27.97
N VAL A 749 -31.76 -2.25 -28.16
CA VAL A 749 -31.68 -3.48 -27.33
C VAL A 749 -30.28 -3.76 -26.78
N VAL A 750 -29.23 -3.22 -27.42
CA VAL A 750 -27.83 -3.34 -27.00
C VAL A 750 -27.26 -1.95 -26.73
N SER A 751 -26.64 -1.78 -25.57
CA SER A 751 -25.85 -0.59 -25.25
C SER A 751 -24.45 -0.76 -25.83
N VAL A 752 -24.07 0.17 -26.71
CA VAL A 752 -22.71 0.27 -27.25
C VAL A 752 -22.11 1.57 -26.75
N PRO A 753 -21.19 1.52 -25.78
CA PRO A 753 -20.52 2.72 -25.31
C PRO A 753 -19.78 3.44 -26.45
N LYS A 754 -19.65 4.77 -26.34
CA LYS A 754 -18.84 5.57 -27.26
C LYS A 754 -17.34 5.30 -27.09
N ASP A 755 -16.95 4.97 -25.87
CA ASP A 755 -15.61 4.49 -25.57
C ASP A 755 -15.39 3.12 -26.22
N CYS A 756 -14.32 3.00 -26.98
CA CYS A 756 -13.98 1.79 -27.73
C CYS A 756 -13.52 0.65 -26.81
N ASP A 757 -13.09 0.96 -25.59
CA ASP A 757 -12.58 -0.02 -24.62
C ASP A 757 -13.63 -0.45 -23.59
N ALA A 758 -14.74 0.29 -23.49
CA ALA A 758 -15.85 -0.07 -22.62
C ALA A 758 -16.64 -1.28 -23.15
N PRO A 759 -17.09 -2.20 -22.27
CA PRO A 759 -17.75 -3.44 -22.67
C PRO A 759 -19.14 -3.21 -23.27
N ILE A 760 -19.50 -4.01 -24.27
CA ILE A 760 -20.86 -4.06 -24.81
C ILE A 760 -21.79 -4.65 -23.75
N GLN A 761 -22.95 -4.03 -23.54
CA GLN A 761 -23.92 -4.50 -22.54
C GLN A 761 -25.29 -4.71 -23.17
N LEU A 762 -25.93 -5.83 -22.84
CA LEU A 762 -27.35 -6.00 -23.14
C LEU A 762 -28.14 -5.05 -22.24
N LEU A 763 -29.07 -4.28 -22.82
CA LEU A 763 -29.88 -3.34 -22.02
C LEU A 763 -30.81 -4.06 -21.05
N HIS A 764 -31.13 -5.33 -21.31
CA HIS A 764 -31.87 -6.17 -20.40
C HIS A 764 -31.67 -7.67 -20.71
N LEU A 765 -31.57 -8.49 -19.66
CA LEU A 765 -31.37 -9.94 -19.75
C LEU A 765 -32.46 -10.67 -20.57
N SER A 766 -33.71 -10.16 -20.56
CA SER A 766 -34.80 -10.76 -21.33
C SER A 766 -34.56 -10.77 -22.85
N PHE A 767 -33.65 -9.94 -23.36
CA PHE A 767 -33.27 -10.00 -24.77
C PHE A 767 -32.48 -11.29 -25.07
N ARG A 768 -31.57 -11.69 -24.17
CA ARG A 768 -30.90 -13.01 -24.25
C ARG A 768 -31.92 -14.15 -24.15
N GLU A 769 -32.84 -14.07 -23.20
CA GLU A 769 -33.89 -15.10 -23.01
C GLU A 769 -34.73 -15.28 -24.28
N PHE A 770 -35.10 -14.18 -24.95
CA PHE A 770 -35.80 -14.22 -26.23
C PHE A 770 -34.98 -14.90 -27.34
N LEU A 771 -33.70 -14.54 -27.51
CA LEU A 771 -32.87 -15.04 -28.62
C LEU A 771 -32.52 -16.54 -28.49
N VAL A 772 -32.42 -17.04 -27.27
CA VAL A 772 -32.10 -18.45 -27.00
C VAL A 772 -33.32 -19.37 -27.17
N ASP A 773 -34.53 -18.85 -26.94
CA ASP A 773 -35.76 -19.61 -27.13
C ASP A 773 -36.15 -19.69 -28.61
N ARG A 774 -36.09 -20.91 -29.16
CA ARG A 774 -36.43 -21.21 -30.56
C ARG A 774 -37.89 -20.89 -30.91
N SER A 775 -38.81 -21.04 -29.96
CA SER A 775 -40.23 -20.82 -30.19
C SER A 775 -40.58 -19.33 -30.26
N ALA A 776 -39.88 -18.50 -29.48
CA ALA A 776 -40.09 -17.06 -29.42
C ALA A 776 -39.37 -16.29 -30.54
N SER A 777 -38.08 -16.59 -30.79
CA SER A 777 -37.23 -15.80 -31.69
C SER A 777 -37.38 -16.12 -33.18
N GLY A 778 -37.98 -17.26 -33.53
CA GLY A 778 -38.20 -17.66 -34.91
C GLY A 778 -36.90 -17.68 -35.72
N ARG A 779 -36.78 -16.77 -36.71
CA ARG A 779 -35.58 -16.70 -37.58
C ARG A 779 -34.33 -16.17 -36.86
N PHE A 780 -34.49 -15.41 -35.79
CA PHE A 780 -33.42 -14.77 -35.01
C PHE A 780 -32.85 -15.70 -33.92
N TRP A 781 -33.28 -16.95 -33.88
CA TRP A 781 -32.84 -17.92 -32.89
C TRP A 781 -31.33 -18.15 -32.90
N ILE A 782 -30.77 -18.20 -31.69
CA ILE A 782 -29.36 -18.46 -31.40
C ILE A 782 -29.28 -19.80 -30.66
N ASN A 783 -28.63 -20.78 -31.30
CA ASN A 783 -28.38 -22.07 -30.69
C ASN A 783 -27.20 -21.94 -29.70
N GLU A 784 -27.49 -22.04 -28.40
CA GLU A 784 -26.47 -21.91 -27.36
C GLU A 784 -25.34 -22.93 -27.50
N ARG A 785 -25.65 -24.19 -27.82
CA ARG A 785 -24.62 -25.24 -27.91
C ARG A 785 -23.70 -25.01 -29.10
N ALA A 786 -24.26 -24.71 -30.26
CA ALA A 786 -23.48 -24.42 -31.46
C ALA A 786 -22.67 -23.12 -31.31
N GLY A 787 -23.25 -22.09 -30.69
CA GLY A 787 -22.55 -20.84 -30.42
C GLY A 787 -21.40 -21.01 -29.42
N ASN A 788 -21.57 -21.85 -28.39
CA ASN A 788 -20.48 -22.20 -27.46
C ASN A 788 -19.37 -22.98 -28.16
N THR A 789 -19.70 -23.94 -29.04
CA THR A 789 -18.68 -24.64 -29.85
C THR A 789 -17.84 -23.64 -30.64
N GLN A 790 -18.52 -22.71 -31.31
CA GLN A 790 -17.86 -21.72 -32.13
C GLN A 790 -16.99 -20.75 -31.32
N LEU A 791 -17.47 -20.29 -30.15
CA LEU A 791 -16.68 -19.43 -29.26
C LEU A 791 -15.47 -20.16 -28.68
N ALA A 792 -15.57 -21.46 -28.41
CA ALA A 792 -14.43 -22.25 -27.96
C ALA A 792 -13.34 -22.29 -29.04
N GLU A 793 -13.71 -22.52 -30.30
CA GLU A 793 -12.79 -22.47 -31.44
C GLU A 793 -12.17 -21.09 -31.64
N ASP A 794 -12.98 -20.03 -31.54
CA ASP A 794 -12.53 -18.64 -31.64
C ASP A 794 -11.51 -18.30 -30.53
N CYS A 795 -11.76 -18.75 -29.30
CA CYS A 795 -10.82 -18.61 -28.19
C CYS A 795 -9.51 -19.35 -28.47
N LEU A 796 -9.57 -20.60 -28.96
CA LEU A 796 -8.38 -21.38 -29.31
C LEU A 796 -7.56 -20.69 -30.42
N GLN A 797 -8.21 -20.17 -31.45
CA GLN A 797 -7.54 -19.44 -32.53
C GLN A 797 -6.92 -18.13 -32.04
N CYS A 798 -7.64 -17.35 -31.23
CA CYS A 798 -7.15 -16.12 -30.61
C CYS A 798 -5.87 -16.39 -29.79
N MET A 799 -5.88 -17.45 -28.98
CA MET A 799 -4.71 -17.86 -28.21
C MET A 799 -3.54 -18.31 -29.08
N ARG A 800 -3.78 -19.12 -30.13
CA ARG A 800 -2.71 -19.56 -31.06
C ARG A 800 -1.96 -18.40 -31.74
N GLN A 801 -2.63 -17.28 -31.94
CA GLN A 801 -2.03 -16.12 -32.62
C GLN A 801 -1.22 -15.22 -31.68
N GLN A 802 -1.57 -15.17 -30.38
CA GLN A 802 -1.01 -14.20 -29.44
C GLN A 802 -0.10 -14.85 -28.38
N LEU A 803 -0.35 -16.10 -28.00
CA LEU A 803 0.44 -16.78 -26.97
C LEU A 803 1.84 -17.11 -27.48
N HIS A 804 2.82 -16.70 -26.68
CA HIS A 804 4.22 -17.03 -26.84
C HIS A 804 4.87 -17.01 -25.45
N ARG A 805 6.06 -17.59 -25.34
CA ARG A 805 6.82 -17.61 -24.09
C ARG A 805 7.21 -16.20 -23.69
N ASP A 806 7.09 -15.93 -22.39
CA ASP A 806 7.43 -14.63 -21.80
C ASP A 806 6.64 -13.49 -22.45
N ILE A 807 5.32 -13.65 -22.43
CA ILE A 807 4.36 -12.75 -23.11
C ILE A 807 4.44 -11.32 -22.59
N CYS A 808 4.84 -11.15 -21.33
CA CYS A 808 5.00 -9.85 -20.68
C CYS A 808 6.44 -9.30 -20.73
N HIS A 809 7.38 -10.00 -21.37
CA HIS A 809 8.79 -9.63 -21.45
C HIS A 809 9.39 -9.28 -20.09
N LEU A 810 9.25 -10.19 -19.11
CA LEU A 810 9.77 -9.97 -17.77
C LEU A 810 11.30 -9.96 -17.79
N SER A 811 11.89 -9.14 -16.92
CA SER A 811 13.35 -8.93 -16.88
C SER A 811 14.15 -10.21 -16.65
N HIS A 812 13.63 -11.14 -15.85
CA HIS A 812 14.25 -12.43 -15.61
C HIS A 812 13.24 -13.51 -15.16
N PRO A 813 13.57 -14.81 -15.27
CA PRO A 813 12.64 -15.90 -14.94
C PRO A 813 12.21 -15.96 -13.48
N GLY A 814 12.96 -15.34 -12.56
CA GLY A 814 12.66 -15.31 -11.12
C GLY A 814 11.75 -14.17 -10.66
N VAL A 815 11.19 -13.35 -11.57
CA VAL A 815 10.30 -12.25 -11.18
C VAL A 815 9.08 -12.83 -10.50
N LYS A 816 8.77 -12.35 -9.29
CA LYS A 816 7.60 -12.82 -8.55
C LYS A 816 6.35 -12.13 -9.06
N LYS A 817 5.21 -12.83 -9.05
CA LYS A 817 3.91 -12.27 -9.44
C LYS A 817 3.59 -10.94 -8.74
N ASN A 818 3.92 -10.83 -7.45
CA ASN A 818 3.67 -9.63 -6.63
C ASN A 818 4.58 -8.43 -7.00
N GLU A 819 5.66 -8.67 -7.74
CA GLU A 819 6.59 -7.63 -8.22
C GLU A 819 6.21 -7.10 -9.60
N ILE A 820 5.23 -7.72 -10.28
CA ILE A 820 4.77 -7.32 -11.61
C ILE A 820 3.75 -6.19 -11.48
N GLU A 821 4.04 -5.05 -12.09
CA GLU A 821 3.11 -3.92 -12.13
C GLU A 821 1.85 -4.27 -12.95
N LYS A 822 0.66 -3.91 -12.44
CA LYS A 822 -0.62 -4.19 -13.12
C LYS A 822 -0.67 -3.63 -14.56
N GLY A 823 -0.06 -2.48 -14.80
CA GLY A 823 0.00 -1.86 -16.12
C GLY A 823 0.77 -2.68 -17.17
N ILE A 824 1.74 -3.51 -16.76
CA ILE A 824 2.46 -4.42 -17.66
C ILE A 824 1.51 -5.50 -18.18
N LEU A 825 0.72 -6.10 -17.28
CA LEU A 825 -0.26 -7.13 -17.65
C LEU A 825 -1.30 -6.59 -18.63
N GLU A 826 -1.80 -5.37 -18.39
CA GLU A 826 -2.79 -4.73 -19.28
C GLU A 826 -2.21 -4.35 -20.65
N ARG A 827 -0.92 -4.02 -20.71
CA ARG A 827 -0.24 -3.65 -21.95
C ARG A 827 0.02 -4.83 -22.88
N TYR A 828 0.43 -5.97 -22.32
CA TYR A 828 0.83 -7.14 -23.11
C TYR A 828 -0.30 -8.17 -23.29
N ILE A 829 -1.21 -8.28 -22.32
CA ILE A 829 -2.30 -9.24 -22.36
C ILE A 829 -3.61 -8.50 -22.63
N SER A 830 -4.01 -8.56 -23.90
CA SER A 830 -5.24 -7.94 -24.40
C SER A 830 -6.50 -8.51 -23.72
N PRO A 831 -7.60 -7.74 -23.65
CA PRO A 831 -8.85 -8.21 -23.02
C PRO A 831 -9.41 -9.49 -23.68
N GLU A 832 -9.34 -9.57 -25.01
CA GLU A 832 -9.74 -10.75 -25.78
C GLU A 832 -8.91 -12.00 -25.47
N LEU A 833 -7.59 -11.83 -25.28
CA LEU A 833 -6.70 -12.94 -24.90
C LEU A 833 -6.98 -13.40 -23.47
N ARG A 834 -7.14 -12.44 -22.55
CA ARG A 834 -7.49 -12.71 -21.14
C ARG A 834 -8.79 -13.50 -21.04
N TYR A 835 -9.80 -13.10 -21.81
CA TYR A 835 -11.07 -13.80 -21.90
C TYR A 835 -10.87 -15.23 -22.44
N ALA A 836 -10.19 -15.35 -23.58
CA ALA A 836 -9.95 -16.63 -24.23
C ALA A 836 -9.23 -17.62 -23.29
N CYS A 837 -8.16 -17.19 -22.61
CA CYS A 837 -7.40 -18.04 -21.69
C CYS A 837 -8.25 -18.56 -20.51
N ARG A 838 -9.19 -17.76 -20.00
CA ARG A 838 -9.99 -18.13 -18.84
C ARG A 838 -11.21 -19.00 -19.18
N TYR A 839 -11.91 -18.70 -20.28
CA TYR A 839 -13.26 -19.22 -20.52
C TYR A 839 -13.40 -20.26 -21.64
N TRP A 840 -12.35 -20.52 -22.44
CA TRP A 840 -12.46 -21.45 -23.58
C TRP A 840 -12.94 -22.85 -23.20
N ILE A 841 -12.52 -23.38 -22.04
CA ILE A 841 -12.94 -24.71 -21.55
C ILE A 841 -14.40 -24.69 -21.09
N ARG A 842 -14.88 -23.58 -20.51
CA ARG A 842 -16.29 -23.44 -20.13
C ARG A 842 -17.19 -23.40 -21.36
N HIS A 843 -16.76 -22.73 -22.43
CA HIS A 843 -17.45 -22.80 -23.71
C HIS A 843 -17.44 -24.24 -24.24
N LEU A 844 -16.30 -24.93 -24.18
CA LEU A 844 -16.18 -26.32 -24.61
C LEU A 844 -17.08 -27.29 -23.82
N GLU A 845 -17.22 -27.10 -22.52
CA GLU A 845 -18.11 -27.89 -21.65
C GLU A 845 -19.59 -27.75 -22.07
N ASN A 846 -20.00 -26.55 -22.48
CA ASN A 846 -21.37 -26.24 -22.92
C ASN A 846 -21.58 -26.42 -24.43
N SER A 847 -20.57 -26.95 -25.13
CA SER A 847 -20.60 -27.17 -26.58
C SER A 847 -21.34 -28.45 -26.96
N GLU A 848 -21.65 -28.59 -28.25
CA GLU A 848 -22.16 -29.84 -28.80
C GLU A 848 -21.00 -30.83 -29.04
N PRO A 849 -20.94 -32.00 -28.35
CA PRO A 849 -19.77 -32.88 -28.41
C PRO A 849 -19.40 -33.40 -29.80
N SER A 850 -20.38 -33.50 -30.70
CA SER A 850 -20.20 -33.93 -32.10
C SER A 850 -19.61 -32.86 -33.01
N ALA A 851 -19.67 -31.59 -32.62
CA ALA A 851 -19.24 -30.46 -33.43
C ALA A 851 -17.85 -29.93 -33.05
N ILE A 852 -17.24 -30.44 -31.97
CA ILE A 852 -15.93 -29.99 -31.49
C ILE A 852 -14.83 -30.46 -32.45
N ASP A 853 -14.00 -29.54 -32.92
CA ASP A 853 -12.75 -29.85 -33.61
C ASP A 853 -11.66 -30.29 -32.62
N TRP A 854 -11.56 -31.61 -32.42
CA TRP A 854 -10.53 -32.22 -31.58
C TRP A 854 -9.12 -32.05 -32.14
N THR A 855 -8.96 -31.88 -33.45
CA THR A 855 -7.64 -31.70 -34.06
C THR A 855 -7.08 -30.33 -33.73
N LEU A 856 -7.92 -29.29 -33.80
CA LEU A 856 -7.57 -27.94 -33.35
C LEU A 856 -7.14 -27.92 -31.88
N LEU A 857 -7.87 -28.64 -31.01
CA LEU A 857 -7.54 -28.75 -29.59
C LEU A 857 -6.20 -29.46 -29.35
N GLU A 858 -5.97 -30.60 -30.01
CA GLU A 858 -4.70 -31.33 -29.89
C GLU A 858 -3.51 -30.48 -30.36
N ASP A 859 -3.63 -29.81 -31.51
CA ASP A 859 -2.61 -28.90 -32.05
C ASP A 859 -2.30 -27.75 -31.09
N PHE A 860 -3.36 -27.17 -30.49
CA PHE A 860 -3.21 -26.12 -29.49
C PHE A 860 -2.47 -26.63 -28.25
N LEU A 861 -2.85 -27.78 -27.70
CA LEU A 861 -2.21 -28.32 -26.50
C LEU A 861 -0.75 -28.71 -26.74
N ARG A 862 -0.42 -29.24 -27.92
CA ARG A 862 0.98 -29.53 -28.31
C ARG A 862 1.86 -28.29 -28.36
N SER A 863 1.29 -27.18 -28.85
CA SER A 863 2.09 -25.99 -29.18
C SER A 863 2.05 -24.91 -28.10
N HIS A 864 0.94 -24.80 -27.35
CA HIS A 864 0.63 -23.65 -26.52
C HIS A 864 0.19 -23.95 -25.09
N PHE A 865 0.19 -25.22 -24.65
CA PHE A 865 -0.17 -25.57 -23.28
C PHE A 865 0.65 -24.82 -22.22
N LEU A 866 1.98 -24.72 -22.38
CA LEU A 866 2.82 -23.99 -21.43
C LEU A 866 2.59 -22.47 -21.48
N HIS A 867 2.40 -21.89 -22.66
CA HIS A 867 2.12 -20.45 -22.80
C HIS A 867 0.76 -20.08 -22.19
N TRP A 868 -0.24 -20.96 -22.35
CA TRP A 868 -1.51 -20.81 -21.65
C TRP A 868 -1.33 -20.89 -20.13
N LEU A 869 -0.52 -21.85 -19.65
CA LEU A 869 -0.23 -22.00 -18.23
C LEU A 869 0.48 -20.77 -17.65
N GLU A 870 1.39 -20.15 -18.41
CA GLU A 870 2.06 -18.89 -18.06
C GLU A 870 1.04 -17.77 -17.80
N VAL A 871 0.10 -17.56 -18.73
CA VAL A 871 -0.95 -16.54 -18.57
C VAL A 871 -1.87 -16.85 -17.40
N MET A 872 -2.29 -18.11 -17.24
CA MET A 872 -3.11 -18.52 -16.10
C MET A 872 -2.39 -18.28 -14.77
N SER A 873 -1.08 -18.49 -14.73
CA SER A 873 -0.23 -18.23 -13.56
C SER A 873 -0.05 -16.74 -13.28
N LEU A 874 0.18 -15.90 -14.31
CA LEU A 874 0.30 -14.44 -14.18
C LEU A 874 -0.93 -13.81 -13.50
N PHE A 875 -2.13 -14.30 -13.81
CA PHE A 875 -3.38 -13.84 -13.18
C PHE A 875 -3.75 -14.59 -11.88
N GLY A 876 -2.95 -15.56 -11.44
CA GLY A 876 -3.23 -16.35 -10.23
C GLY A 876 -4.40 -17.33 -10.37
N TRP A 877 -4.70 -17.77 -11.59
CA TRP A 877 -5.77 -18.72 -11.91
C TRP A 877 -5.27 -20.16 -12.05
N ILE A 878 -4.09 -20.49 -11.51
CA ILE A 878 -3.48 -21.82 -11.64
C ILE A 878 -4.37 -22.94 -11.05
N SER A 879 -5.16 -22.62 -10.03
CA SER A 879 -6.14 -23.54 -9.43
C SER A 879 -7.33 -23.81 -10.36
N GLU A 880 -7.81 -22.77 -11.06
CA GLU A 880 -8.82 -22.90 -12.11
C GLU A 880 -8.30 -23.81 -13.24
N THR A 881 -7.00 -23.74 -13.58
CA THR A 881 -6.37 -24.61 -14.58
C THR A 881 -6.51 -26.10 -14.23
N ILE A 882 -6.33 -26.49 -12.96
CA ILE A 882 -6.45 -27.90 -12.53
C ILE A 882 -7.90 -28.38 -12.68
N HIS A 883 -8.86 -27.54 -12.29
CA HIS A 883 -10.27 -27.83 -12.49
C HIS A 883 -10.60 -27.96 -13.98
N ASN A 884 -10.14 -27.01 -14.79
CA ASN A 884 -10.27 -26.97 -16.24
C ASN A 884 -9.72 -28.23 -16.92
N ILE A 885 -8.52 -28.70 -16.56
CA ILE A 885 -7.97 -29.97 -17.07
C ILE A 885 -8.85 -31.15 -16.65
N THR A 886 -9.41 -31.13 -15.44
CA THR A 886 -10.32 -32.17 -14.97
C THR A 886 -11.65 -32.17 -15.75
N VAL A 887 -12.17 -31.00 -16.11
CA VAL A 887 -13.33 -30.87 -17.00
C VAL A 887 -13.00 -31.46 -18.37
N LEU A 888 -11.85 -31.12 -18.97
CA LEU A 888 -11.40 -31.71 -20.23
C LEU A 888 -11.29 -33.25 -20.17
N GLN A 889 -10.74 -33.79 -19.08
CA GLN A 889 -10.70 -35.24 -18.83
C GLN A 889 -12.09 -35.87 -18.67
N SER A 890 -13.10 -35.11 -18.24
CA SER A 890 -14.47 -35.62 -18.13
C SER A 890 -15.21 -35.61 -19.47
N LEU A 891 -14.88 -34.65 -20.35
CA LEU A 891 -15.35 -34.58 -21.73
C LEU A 891 -14.74 -35.72 -22.59
N GLU A 892 -13.61 -36.27 -22.14
CA GLU A 892 -12.76 -37.33 -22.72
C GLU A 892 -13.40 -38.72 -22.92
N LYS A 893 -14.73 -38.86 -22.94
CA LYS A 893 -15.36 -40.02 -23.60
C LYS A 893 -15.14 -40.01 -25.14
N ILE A 894 -14.13 -39.28 -25.62
CA ILE A 894 -13.88 -38.89 -27.00
C ILE A 894 -12.47 -39.35 -27.43
N LYS A 895 -12.47 -40.59 -27.94
CA LYS A 895 -11.70 -41.21 -29.03
C LYS A 895 -10.16 -41.20 -29.08
N SER A 896 -9.40 -40.16 -28.70
CA SER A 896 -7.95 -40.12 -28.97
C SER A 896 -7.12 -40.60 -27.76
N SER A 897 -6.21 -41.58 -27.99
CA SER A 897 -5.38 -42.12 -26.90
C SER A 897 -4.29 -41.14 -26.46
N TRP A 898 -3.85 -40.24 -27.37
CA TRP A 898 -2.84 -39.25 -27.07
C TRP A 898 -3.39 -38.15 -26.17
N LEU A 899 -4.57 -37.59 -26.47
CA LEU A 899 -5.17 -36.51 -25.68
C LEU A 899 -5.37 -36.94 -24.22
N ALA A 900 -5.87 -38.16 -24.01
CA ALA A 900 -6.03 -38.72 -22.67
C ALA A 900 -4.73 -38.88 -21.90
N ALA A 901 -3.70 -39.40 -22.59
CA ALA A 901 -2.39 -39.51 -21.99
C ALA A 901 -1.78 -38.14 -21.69
N PHE A 902 -1.92 -37.17 -22.60
CA PHE A 902 -1.43 -35.80 -22.45
C PHE A 902 -2.13 -35.08 -21.31
N LEU A 903 -3.46 -35.09 -21.22
CA LEU A 903 -4.20 -34.41 -20.16
C LEU A 903 -3.90 -35.00 -18.78
N HIS A 904 -3.72 -36.33 -18.69
CA HIS A 904 -3.25 -36.96 -17.47
C HIS A 904 -1.84 -36.49 -17.07
N ASP A 905 -0.91 -36.45 -18.03
CA ASP A 905 0.46 -35.98 -17.80
C ASP A 905 0.51 -34.46 -17.47
N ALA A 906 -0.28 -33.65 -18.16
CA ALA A 906 -0.45 -32.22 -17.96
C ALA A 906 -1.00 -31.90 -16.57
N LYS A 907 -2.02 -32.64 -16.10
CA LYS A 907 -2.54 -32.50 -14.74
C LYS A 907 -1.45 -32.76 -13.70
N ARG A 908 -0.63 -33.81 -13.90
CA ARG A 908 0.51 -34.13 -13.02
C ARG A 908 1.57 -33.03 -13.05
N PHE A 909 1.90 -32.53 -14.24
CA PHE A 909 2.84 -31.44 -14.43
C PHE A 909 2.40 -30.16 -13.69
N VAL A 910 1.13 -29.76 -13.84
CA VAL A 910 0.60 -28.56 -13.17
C VAL A 910 0.57 -28.74 -11.65
N LEU A 911 0.08 -29.88 -11.16
CA LEU A 911 0.03 -30.16 -9.71
C LEU A 911 1.42 -30.14 -9.06
N LYS A 912 2.43 -30.73 -9.72
CA LYS A 912 3.80 -30.74 -9.18
C LYS A 912 4.45 -29.36 -9.16
N ASN A 913 4.04 -28.46 -10.05
CA ASN A 913 4.63 -27.14 -10.24
C ASN A 913 3.72 -25.97 -9.80
N VAL A 914 2.60 -26.24 -9.11
CA VAL A 914 1.58 -25.24 -8.80
C VAL A 914 2.13 -24.06 -8.00
N GLN A 915 2.98 -24.34 -7.00
CA GLN A 915 3.57 -23.32 -6.11
C GLN A 915 4.59 -22.44 -6.84
N ILE A 916 5.42 -23.06 -7.67
CA ILE A 916 6.43 -22.38 -8.48
C ILE A 916 5.73 -21.48 -9.51
N ALA A 917 4.72 -22.03 -10.19
CA ALA A 917 3.90 -21.27 -11.13
C ALA A 917 3.20 -20.09 -10.44
N ASP A 918 2.61 -20.28 -9.24
CA ASP A 918 1.91 -19.18 -8.58
C ASP A 918 2.84 -18.07 -8.07
N THR A 919 4.07 -18.44 -7.69
CA THR A 919 5.07 -17.50 -7.18
C THR A 919 5.79 -16.75 -8.30
N ALA A 920 6.32 -17.48 -9.28
CA ALA A 920 7.16 -16.97 -10.37
C ALA A 920 6.77 -17.64 -11.70
N PRO A 921 5.86 -17.03 -12.49
CA PRO A 921 5.25 -17.67 -13.67
C PRO A 921 6.23 -18.27 -14.68
N LEU A 922 7.32 -17.57 -14.99
CA LEU A 922 8.31 -18.04 -15.97
C LEU A 922 9.08 -19.27 -15.51
N GLN A 923 9.10 -19.59 -14.22
CA GLN A 923 9.75 -20.79 -13.71
C GLN A 923 9.09 -22.09 -14.20
N ILE A 924 7.88 -22.03 -14.78
CA ILE A 924 7.28 -23.16 -15.50
C ILE A 924 8.24 -23.72 -16.57
N TYR A 925 8.97 -22.85 -17.28
CA TYR A 925 9.91 -23.26 -18.33
C TYR A 925 11.27 -23.72 -17.77
N TYR A 926 11.73 -23.10 -16.68
CA TYR A 926 13.08 -23.31 -16.15
C TYR A 926 13.12 -24.39 -15.08
N ALA A 927 12.35 -24.25 -14.01
CA ALA A 927 12.29 -25.25 -12.95
C ALA A 927 11.27 -26.34 -13.27
N GLY A 928 10.07 -25.97 -13.76
CA GLY A 928 9.00 -26.94 -13.98
C GLY A 928 9.33 -27.94 -15.09
N LEU A 929 9.60 -27.45 -16.29
CA LEU A 929 9.82 -28.27 -17.47
C LEU A 929 11.13 -29.07 -17.43
N VAL A 930 12.23 -28.46 -17.01
CA VAL A 930 13.56 -29.08 -17.02
C VAL A 930 13.68 -30.24 -16.02
N PHE A 931 13.01 -30.14 -14.87
CA PHE A 931 13.01 -31.17 -13.82
C PHE A 931 11.88 -32.21 -13.96
N THR A 932 11.02 -32.06 -14.97
CA THR A 932 9.96 -33.03 -15.28
C THR A 932 10.54 -34.40 -15.68
N PRO A 933 9.93 -35.55 -15.33
CA PRO A 933 10.46 -36.87 -15.68
C PRO A 933 10.67 -37.10 -17.19
N GLN A 934 11.63 -37.97 -17.55
CA GLN A 934 12.01 -38.20 -18.95
C GLN A 934 10.86 -38.69 -19.85
N MET A 935 9.94 -39.47 -19.30
CA MET A 935 8.81 -40.03 -20.05
C MET A 935 7.55 -39.16 -20.05
N SER A 936 7.58 -37.98 -19.43
CA SER A 936 6.47 -37.02 -19.52
C SER A 936 6.24 -36.62 -20.98
N ILE A 937 4.97 -36.57 -21.37
CA ILE A 937 4.54 -36.13 -22.69
C ILE A 937 4.71 -34.62 -22.80
N VAL A 938 4.35 -33.84 -21.76
CA VAL A 938 4.57 -32.39 -21.71
C VAL A 938 6.05 -32.06 -21.91
N ARG A 939 6.96 -32.78 -21.25
CA ARG A 939 8.40 -32.57 -21.46
C ARG A 939 8.84 -32.78 -22.91
N LYS A 940 8.30 -33.81 -23.58
CA LYS A 940 8.67 -34.17 -24.95
C LYS A 940 8.10 -33.20 -25.98
N GLU A 941 6.85 -32.78 -25.81
CA GLU A 941 6.20 -31.85 -26.74
C GLU A 941 6.83 -30.44 -26.65
N PHE A 942 7.31 -30.04 -25.47
CA PHE A 942 7.91 -28.71 -25.23
C PHE A 942 9.44 -28.72 -25.10
N GLU A 943 10.15 -29.71 -25.63
CA GLU A 943 11.62 -29.78 -25.56
C GLU A 943 12.30 -28.55 -26.20
N ALA A 944 11.69 -27.98 -27.25
CA ALA A 944 12.16 -26.77 -27.91
C ALA A 944 12.14 -25.52 -27.00
N GLU A 945 11.36 -25.53 -25.93
CA GLU A 945 11.26 -24.42 -24.96
C GLU A 945 12.32 -24.48 -23.85
N PHE A 946 13.22 -25.47 -23.88
CA PHE A 946 14.28 -25.57 -22.87
C PHE A 946 15.16 -24.31 -22.84
N PRO A 947 15.54 -23.82 -21.64
CA PRO A 947 16.42 -22.67 -21.54
C PRO A 947 17.78 -22.95 -22.17
N THR A 948 18.18 -22.11 -23.12
CA THR A 948 19.51 -22.21 -23.76
C THR A 948 20.66 -21.98 -22.79
N CYS A 949 20.41 -21.31 -21.66
CA CYS A 949 21.40 -21.10 -20.59
C CYS A 949 21.76 -22.37 -19.80
N ILE A 950 20.98 -23.45 -19.93
CA ILE A 950 21.24 -24.72 -19.25
C ILE A 950 22.00 -25.65 -20.20
N CYS A 951 23.32 -25.63 -20.12
CA CYS A 951 24.17 -26.46 -20.99
C CYS A 951 24.16 -27.96 -20.60
N GLN A 952 23.78 -28.27 -19.36
CA GLN A 952 23.70 -29.65 -18.87
C GLN A 952 22.37 -29.86 -18.13
N LEU A 953 21.50 -30.67 -18.71
CA LEU A 953 20.21 -31.00 -18.11
C LEU A 953 20.38 -31.84 -16.84
N PRO A 954 19.54 -31.64 -15.81
CA PRO A 954 19.60 -32.41 -14.59
C PRO A 954 19.23 -33.87 -14.84
N ARG A 955 19.76 -34.76 -13.99
CA ARG A 955 19.31 -36.14 -13.93
C ARG A 955 17.95 -36.19 -13.25
N VAL A 956 16.92 -36.51 -14.01
CA VAL A 956 15.53 -36.64 -13.56
C VAL A 956 15.08 -38.09 -13.58
N GLU A 957 14.00 -38.38 -12.86
CA GLU A 957 13.36 -39.70 -12.86
C GLU A 957 12.83 -40.10 -14.24
N GLN A 958 12.65 -41.40 -14.47
CA GLN A 958 12.11 -41.92 -15.72
C GLN A 958 10.62 -41.59 -15.88
N ARG A 959 9.83 -41.72 -14.82
CA ARG A 959 8.37 -41.51 -14.80
C ARG A 959 8.00 -40.73 -13.55
N TRP A 960 6.79 -40.17 -13.53
CA TRP A 960 6.23 -39.60 -12.31
C TRP A 960 6.18 -40.64 -11.18
N GLY A 961 6.60 -40.25 -9.98
CA GLY A 961 6.44 -41.04 -8.76
C GLY A 961 4.98 -41.18 -8.30
N ALA A 962 4.75 -41.76 -7.12
CA ALA A 962 3.39 -41.85 -6.56
C ALA A 962 2.87 -40.49 -6.05
N GLU A 963 3.78 -39.58 -5.71
CA GLU A 963 3.47 -38.24 -5.26
C GLU A 963 2.82 -37.40 -6.38
N LEU A 964 1.71 -36.73 -6.05
CA LEU A 964 1.00 -35.85 -6.97
C LEU A 964 1.46 -34.40 -6.87
N GLN A 965 1.67 -33.91 -5.64
CA GLN A 965 2.03 -32.53 -5.35
C GLN A 965 2.68 -32.44 -3.97
N THR A 966 3.46 -31.37 -3.79
CA THR A 966 4.05 -30.99 -2.50
C THR A 966 3.34 -29.73 -2.02
N LEU A 967 2.80 -29.74 -0.80
CA LEU A 967 2.15 -28.58 -0.20
C LEU A 967 3.21 -27.75 0.53
N GLU A 968 3.78 -26.78 -0.18
CA GLU A 968 4.82 -25.90 0.34
C GLU A 968 4.22 -24.57 0.83
N GLY A 969 4.73 -24.04 1.93
CA GLY A 969 4.34 -22.71 2.39
C GLY A 969 4.62 -22.42 3.86
N HIS A 970 4.71 -23.45 4.71
CA HIS A 970 5.17 -23.26 6.09
C HIS A 970 6.61 -22.77 6.14
N SER A 971 6.89 -21.88 7.08
CA SER A 971 8.25 -21.34 7.31
C SER A 971 9.03 -22.10 8.40
N GLY A 972 8.35 -23.02 9.10
CA GLY A 972 8.90 -23.90 10.12
C GLY A 972 8.64 -25.38 9.81
N TRP A 973 9.10 -26.27 10.70
CA TRP A 973 8.85 -27.71 10.56
C TRP A 973 7.35 -28.00 10.64
N VAL A 974 6.84 -28.84 9.75
CA VAL A 974 5.47 -29.35 9.81
C VAL A 974 5.47 -30.55 10.76
N ASN A 975 4.83 -30.40 11.92
CA ASN A 975 4.83 -31.42 12.96
C ASN A 975 3.61 -32.36 12.86
N SER A 976 2.50 -31.86 12.30
CA SER A 976 1.23 -32.57 12.26
C SER A 976 0.51 -32.35 10.93
N VAL A 977 -0.13 -33.39 10.42
CA VAL A 977 -0.97 -33.34 9.21
C VAL A 977 -2.22 -34.21 9.42
N ALA A 978 -3.40 -33.68 9.09
CA ALA A 978 -4.67 -34.40 9.19
C ALA A 978 -5.57 -34.12 7.99
N PHE A 979 -6.29 -35.14 7.51
CA PHE A 979 -7.39 -34.94 6.57
C PHE A 979 -8.67 -34.61 7.31
N SER A 980 -9.51 -33.77 6.71
CA SER A 980 -10.90 -33.65 7.12
C SER A 980 -11.63 -35.00 6.96
N PRO A 981 -12.67 -35.30 7.76
CA PRO A 981 -13.39 -36.57 7.67
C PRO A 981 -14.04 -36.83 6.30
N ASP A 982 -14.34 -35.77 5.55
CA ASP A 982 -14.87 -35.82 4.18
C ASP A 982 -13.78 -35.87 3.09
N GLY A 983 -12.49 -35.78 3.48
CA GLY A 983 -11.33 -35.81 2.60
C GLY A 983 -11.16 -34.58 1.71
N ARG A 984 -11.95 -33.53 1.95
CA ARG A 984 -11.94 -32.30 1.13
C ARG A 984 -10.90 -31.27 1.54
N LEU A 985 -10.33 -31.40 2.75
CA LEU A 985 -9.31 -30.49 3.26
C LEU A 985 -8.18 -31.29 3.92
N VAL A 986 -6.98 -30.73 3.84
CA VAL A 986 -5.81 -31.16 4.62
C VAL A 986 -5.44 -30.03 5.55
N ALA A 987 -5.32 -30.31 6.85
CA ALA A 987 -4.73 -29.40 7.81
C ALA A 987 -3.28 -29.78 8.06
N SER A 988 -2.37 -28.80 8.07
CA SER A 988 -0.98 -28.98 8.49
C SER A 988 -0.62 -27.99 9.60
N GLY A 989 -0.09 -28.48 10.71
CA GLY A 989 0.38 -27.66 11.82
C GLY A 989 1.91 -27.56 11.82
N SER A 990 2.44 -26.36 12.04
CA SER A 990 3.89 -26.10 11.95
C SER A 990 4.43 -25.31 13.14
N ASP A 991 5.75 -25.43 13.36
CA ASP A 991 6.54 -24.61 14.28
C ASP A 991 6.55 -23.11 13.92
N ASP A 992 6.05 -22.73 12.74
CA ASP A 992 5.81 -21.32 12.40
C ASP A 992 4.59 -20.70 13.09
N GLN A 993 4.06 -21.39 14.10
CA GLN A 993 2.89 -21.00 14.89
C GLN A 993 1.62 -20.85 14.04
N SER A 994 1.59 -21.51 12.88
CA SER A 994 0.43 -21.55 11.99
C SER A 994 -0.08 -22.95 11.72
N VAL A 995 -1.39 -23.04 11.50
CA VAL A 995 -2.06 -24.19 10.87
C VAL A 995 -2.54 -23.76 9.50
N ARG A 996 -2.15 -24.49 8.47
CA ARG A 996 -2.60 -24.25 7.09
C ARG A 996 -3.62 -25.28 6.68
N LEU A 997 -4.72 -24.82 6.08
CA LEU A 997 -5.72 -25.67 5.44
C LEU A 997 -5.52 -25.64 3.94
N TRP A 998 -5.48 -26.81 3.33
CA TRP A 998 -5.21 -27.00 1.92
C TRP A 998 -6.35 -27.77 1.27
N ASP A 999 -6.65 -27.44 0.01
CA ASP A 999 -7.45 -28.30 -0.84
C ASP A 999 -6.54 -29.40 -1.43
N PRO A 1000 -6.73 -30.69 -1.08
CA PRO A 1000 -5.90 -31.77 -1.58
C PRO A 1000 -6.07 -32.04 -3.08
N ALA A 1001 -7.16 -31.58 -3.71
CA ALA A 1001 -7.40 -31.79 -5.15
C ALA A 1001 -6.65 -30.77 -6.02
N THR A 1002 -6.49 -29.54 -5.54
CA THR A 1002 -5.89 -28.42 -6.29
C THR A 1002 -4.53 -27.97 -5.74
N GLY A 1003 -4.18 -28.37 -4.51
CA GLY A 1003 -2.97 -27.94 -3.83
C GLY A 1003 -3.02 -26.51 -3.32
N THR A 1004 -4.17 -25.84 -3.44
CA THR A 1004 -4.33 -24.46 -3.00
C THR A 1004 -4.39 -24.36 -1.48
N LEU A 1005 -3.69 -23.37 -0.94
CA LEU A 1005 -3.88 -22.93 0.43
C LEU A 1005 -5.26 -22.26 0.55
N GLN A 1006 -6.15 -22.86 1.30
CA GLN A 1006 -7.50 -22.36 1.56
C GLN A 1006 -7.52 -21.39 2.74
N GLN A 1007 -6.69 -21.64 3.77
CA GLN A 1007 -6.65 -20.81 4.98
C GLN A 1007 -5.31 -20.95 5.71
N THR A 1008 -4.86 -19.87 6.37
CA THR A 1008 -3.76 -19.93 7.36
C THR A 1008 -4.27 -19.39 8.70
N LEU A 1009 -4.25 -20.23 9.72
CA LEU A 1009 -4.57 -19.88 11.10
C LEU A 1009 -3.27 -19.56 11.83
N GLU A 1010 -3.06 -18.32 12.26
CA GLU A 1010 -1.86 -17.90 13.01
C GLU A 1010 -2.16 -17.68 14.49
N GLY A 1011 -1.12 -17.71 15.34
CA GLY A 1011 -1.24 -17.41 16.78
C GLY A 1011 -1.40 -18.64 17.67
N CYS A 1012 -1.10 -19.83 17.16
CA CYS A 1012 -0.96 -21.03 17.98
C CYS A 1012 0.39 -20.96 18.71
N LEU A 1013 0.40 -20.37 19.91
CA LEU A 1013 1.60 -20.06 20.72
C LEU A 1013 2.36 -21.29 21.27
N ASP A 1014 1.96 -22.51 20.93
CA ASP A 1014 2.58 -23.76 21.40
C ASP A 1014 2.80 -24.75 20.24
N ARG A 1015 3.77 -25.68 20.43
CA ARG A 1015 4.04 -26.79 19.49
C ARG A 1015 2.76 -27.55 19.17
N ILE A 1016 2.33 -27.48 17.91
CA ILE A 1016 1.17 -28.19 17.41
C ILE A 1016 1.61 -29.62 17.05
N ASN A 1017 1.47 -30.55 18.00
CA ASN A 1017 1.72 -31.98 17.78
C ASN A 1017 0.52 -32.67 17.10
#